data_AF-W4L7U3-F1
#
_entry.id   AF-W4L7U3-F1
#
_cell.length_a   1.000
_cell.length_b   1.000
_cell.length_c   1.000
_cell.angle_alpha   90.00
_cell.angle_beta   90.00
_cell.angle_gamma   90.00
#
_symmetry.space_group_name_H-M   'P 1'
#
loop_
_entity.id
_entity.type
_entity.pdbx_description
1 polymer ?
#
loop_
_entity_poly.entity_id
_entity_poly.type
_entity_poly.pdbx_seq_one_letter_code
_entity_poly.pdbx_strand_id
1 'polypeptide(L)'
;MRYNNRHIQRSQRILGILLALILIFTFHAQAQFFPGQQIIGRGLIVSMSGDLLITGDRNDDDSGFASGAAYIFERQDNNSWQRIAKLTASDAAGGDRLGESVSIDGSRAVAGSRGDDDNGNRSGSAYVFEQQGDGSWQQVAKLTAADAAADDEFGSSVAVSGDRIAVGALGDDDNGFASGSVYIFERQGNGSWQEVAKLIASDGAEFDVLGVSVFLRGDRLVIGAPHTAGGALGSAYVFERQGDGSWQEVAKFNASDGQPSDLFGTNVSLDNDRIVIGAPGLPSANLLGSAYIFERQGDGSWQQVAILNAPGGAPANLFGVGVSVSGDRVVAGEPGNDDQGTSAGAAHVFARQSDGSWPRVNRLIAFDAMSSDSFGVSVTISGDNIAVGSPRLNDPDTVYLFSPTITLLPPPCDCDNATHAGTPGNDKHAGTPGNDIMCGFGGNDRIFGEGGHDCIDGGSGNDRLFGGSGNDILLGRSGDDHLRGEAGHDLLNGNRDNDVIHGGEGDDILQGESGNDTLRGDAGEDSLSGGSGDDNLRGGSNDDIIEGDTGNDSLRGNDGNDILRGGTGDDIVDGDDGNDNLSGNSGNDIVKGDAGNDRMFGNSGNDMMRGGAGADVLFGDAGDDDLNGGGDSDILSGGNGNDILRGGSGNDSLNGLRGIDVCDGGSGVDSANSTCEEIIRVP
;
A
#
# COMPACT_ATOMS: atom_id res chain seq x y z
N MET A 1 -48.78 -5.87 -54.74
CA MET A 1 -47.71 -6.27 -53.78
C MET A 1 -46.89 -5.06 -53.34
N ARG A 2 -47.53 -4.12 -52.64
CA ARG A 2 -46.92 -2.93 -52.02
C ARG A 2 -47.52 -2.82 -50.61
N TYR A 3 -47.21 -3.79 -49.76
CA TYR A 3 -47.53 -3.80 -48.32
C TYR A 3 -46.73 -4.98 -47.75
N ASN A 4 -45.47 -4.73 -47.36
CA ASN A 4 -44.73 -5.53 -46.36
C ASN A 4 -43.28 -5.07 -46.08
N ASN A 5 -42.69 -4.14 -46.84
CA ASN A 5 -41.31 -3.70 -46.58
C ASN A 5 -41.12 -2.62 -45.50
N ARG A 6 -42.19 -2.13 -44.84
CA ARG A 6 -42.07 -1.09 -43.79
C ARG A 6 -42.02 -1.63 -42.36
N HIS A 7 -42.33 -2.91 -42.12
CA HIS A 7 -42.23 -3.50 -40.78
C HIS A 7 -40.88 -4.15 -40.47
N ILE A 8 -40.13 -4.59 -41.48
CA ILE A 8 -38.79 -5.19 -41.31
C ILE A 8 -37.72 -4.11 -41.04
N GLN A 9 -37.86 -2.91 -41.61
CA GLN A 9 -36.93 -1.80 -41.37
C GLN A 9 -37.14 -1.07 -40.02
N ARG A 10 -38.27 -1.27 -39.33
CA ARG A 10 -38.49 -0.72 -37.98
C ARG A 10 -38.02 -1.69 -36.88
N SER A 11 -38.09 -3.02 -37.07
CA SER A 11 -37.56 -3.95 -36.06
C SER A 11 -36.03 -4.03 -36.09
N GLN A 12 -35.37 -3.83 -37.25
CA GLN A 12 -33.90 -3.78 -37.33
C GLN A 12 -33.31 -2.48 -36.76
N ARG A 13 -34.04 -1.35 -36.78
CA ARG A 13 -33.61 -0.12 -36.09
C ARG A 13 -33.85 -0.18 -34.58
N ILE A 14 -34.87 -0.89 -34.11
CA ILE A 14 -35.10 -1.07 -32.67
C ILE A 14 -34.14 -2.12 -32.10
N LEU A 15 -33.76 -3.16 -32.86
CA LEU A 15 -32.74 -4.14 -32.43
C LEU A 15 -31.32 -3.57 -32.49
N GLY A 16 -31.01 -2.68 -33.45
CA GLY A 16 -29.74 -1.95 -33.50
C GLY A 16 -29.60 -0.87 -32.43
N ILE A 17 -30.71 -0.27 -31.96
CA ILE A 17 -30.71 0.69 -30.85
C ILE A 17 -30.74 -0.04 -29.49
N LEU A 18 -31.32 -1.25 -29.39
CA LEU A 18 -31.23 -2.06 -28.17
C LEU A 18 -29.85 -2.70 -27.98
N LEU A 19 -29.14 -3.09 -29.06
CA LEU A 19 -27.75 -3.54 -28.96
C LEU A 19 -26.78 -2.38 -28.65
N ALA A 20 -27.04 -1.18 -29.17
CA ALA A 20 -26.23 0.02 -28.87
C ALA A 20 -26.47 0.59 -27.46
N LEU A 21 -27.56 0.22 -26.78
CA LEU A 21 -27.83 0.60 -25.39
C LEU A 21 -27.37 -0.45 -24.36
N ILE A 22 -26.92 -1.63 -24.81
CA ILE A 22 -26.32 -2.66 -23.95
C ILE A 22 -24.78 -2.62 -24.01
N LEU A 23 -24.20 -1.84 -24.94
CA LEU A 23 -22.75 -1.66 -25.09
C LEU A 23 -22.21 -0.31 -24.54
N ILE A 24 -22.95 0.37 -23.65
CA ILE A 24 -22.52 1.64 -23.02
C ILE A 24 -22.15 1.48 -21.53
N PHE A 25 -22.22 0.29 -20.94
CA PHE A 25 -21.71 0.07 -19.58
C PHE A 25 -21.00 -1.28 -19.50
N THR A 26 -19.71 -1.27 -19.78
CA THR A 26 -18.68 -2.17 -19.22
C THR A 26 -17.32 -1.66 -19.68
N PHE A 27 -16.99 -0.42 -19.31
CA PHE A 27 -15.58 -0.05 -19.14
C PHE A 27 -15.11 -0.80 -17.89
N HIS A 28 -14.59 -2.01 -18.06
CA HIS A 28 -13.64 -2.54 -17.11
C HIS A 28 -12.37 -1.73 -17.32
N ALA A 29 -12.17 -0.69 -16.50
CA ALA A 29 -10.82 -0.21 -16.28
C ALA A 29 -10.07 -1.39 -15.68
N GLN A 30 -9.21 -2.02 -16.49
CA GLN A 30 -8.30 -3.06 -16.05
C GLN A 30 -7.40 -2.49 -14.94
N ALA A 31 -6.88 -3.36 -14.07
CA ALA A 31 -5.92 -2.99 -13.05
C ALA A 31 -4.79 -2.17 -13.70
N GLN A 32 -4.44 -1.03 -13.11
CA GLN A 32 -3.25 -0.28 -13.50
C GLN A 32 -2.30 -0.37 -12.32
N PHE A 33 -1.25 -1.18 -12.47
CA PHE A 33 -0.11 -1.18 -11.57
C PHE A 33 0.67 0.13 -11.76
N PHE A 34 1.28 0.62 -10.68
CA PHE A 34 2.02 1.88 -10.68
C PHE A 34 3.52 1.60 -10.62
N PRO A 35 4.27 1.92 -11.69
CA PRO A 35 5.74 1.96 -11.66
C PRO A 35 6.16 3.03 -10.63
N GLY A 36 6.90 2.64 -9.59
CA GLY A 36 7.28 3.53 -8.47
C GLY A 36 6.57 3.27 -7.14
N GLN A 37 5.91 2.11 -6.98
CA GLN A 37 5.38 1.66 -5.70
C GLN A 37 6.52 1.24 -4.77
N GLN A 38 6.87 2.07 -3.79
CA GLN A 38 7.88 1.71 -2.80
C GLN A 38 7.22 1.09 -1.56
N ILE A 39 7.73 -0.06 -1.13
CA ILE A 39 7.45 -0.60 0.19
C ILE A 39 8.33 0.11 1.21
N ILE A 40 7.70 0.72 2.19
CA ILE A 40 8.37 1.19 3.40
C ILE A 40 7.81 0.39 4.57
N GLY A 41 8.63 -0.51 5.08
CA GLY A 41 8.26 -1.39 6.18
C GLY A 41 7.99 -0.62 7.48
N ARG A 42 7.07 -1.17 8.27
CA ARG A 42 6.63 -0.75 9.62
C ARG A 42 5.63 0.40 9.66
N GLY A 43 4.40 0.03 10.01
CA GLY A 43 3.32 0.92 10.38
C GLY A 43 2.10 0.75 9.48
N LEU A 44 0.95 1.18 9.99
CA LEU A 44 -0.35 1.04 9.33
C LEU A 44 -0.97 2.39 8.99
N ILE A 45 -0.86 3.33 9.93
CA ILE A 45 -1.52 4.63 9.86
C ILE A 45 -0.57 5.63 9.25
N VAL A 46 -1.01 6.35 8.22
CA VAL A 46 -0.16 7.24 7.42
C VAL A 46 -0.60 8.69 7.49
N SER A 47 0.36 9.62 7.50
CA SER A 47 0.12 11.05 7.31
C SER A 47 1.30 11.71 6.59
N MET A 48 1.03 12.70 5.74
CA MET A 48 2.05 13.31 4.87
C MET A 48 1.96 14.84 4.85
N SER A 49 3.13 15.47 4.76
CA SER A 49 3.28 16.91 4.54
C SER A 49 4.45 17.16 3.60
N GLY A 50 4.15 17.39 2.32
CA GLY A 50 5.17 17.57 1.27
C GLY A 50 5.99 16.29 1.08
N ASP A 51 7.30 16.42 1.28
CA ASP A 51 8.30 15.35 1.13
C ASP A 51 8.55 14.57 2.44
N LEU A 52 7.71 14.78 3.46
CA LEU A 52 7.76 14.04 4.71
C LEU A 52 6.51 13.17 4.88
N LEU A 53 6.74 11.94 5.32
CA LEU A 53 5.74 10.95 5.68
C LEU A 53 5.99 10.50 7.12
N ILE A 54 4.92 10.35 7.88
CA ILE A 54 4.92 9.61 9.14
C ILE A 54 4.06 8.35 9.01
N THR A 55 4.58 7.23 9.51
CA THR A 55 3.82 5.98 9.71
C THR A 55 3.71 5.68 11.21
N GLY A 56 2.57 5.11 11.63
CA GLY A 56 2.33 4.68 13.00
C GLY A 56 2.28 3.16 13.11
N ASP A 57 3.12 2.59 13.97
CA ASP A 57 3.20 1.16 14.27
C ASP A 57 2.87 0.92 15.74
N ARG A 58 1.57 0.78 16.01
CA ARG A 58 1.02 0.51 17.35
C ARG A 58 1.45 -0.82 17.98
N ASN A 59 1.96 -1.75 17.18
CA ASN A 59 2.31 -3.09 17.62
C ASN A 59 3.81 -3.25 17.88
N ASP A 60 4.62 -2.25 17.52
CA ASP A 60 6.06 -2.24 17.79
C ASP A 60 6.37 -2.58 19.26
N ASP A 61 7.26 -3.54 19.45
CA ASP A 61 7.53 -4.16 20.74
C ASP A 61 8.96 -3.93 21.25
N ASP A 62 9.73 -3.05 20.59
CA ASP A 62 11.12 -2.74 20.97
C ASP A 62 11.23 -2.18 22.41
N SER A 63 10.17 -1.56 22.94
CA SER A 63 10.09 -1.02 24.30
C SER A 63 9.09 -1.76 25.20
N GLY A 64 8.66 -2.97 24.80
CA GLY A 64 7.68 -3.79 25.49
C GLY A 64 6.48 -4.12 24.60
N PHE A 65 5.73 -5.19 24.95
CA PHE A 65 4.61 -5.67 24.14
C PHE A 65 3.65 -4.55 23.73
N ALA A 66 3.52 -4.27 22.42
CA ALA A 66 2.68 -3.21 21.87
C ALA A 66 2.89 -1.84 22.55
N SER A 67 4.14 -1.52 22.89
CA SER A 67 4.53 -0.18 23.33
C SER A 67 4.33 0.86 22.24
N GLY A 68 4.50 0.43 20.98
CA GLY A 68 4.25 1.20 19.79
C GLY A 68 5.37 2.18 19.43
N ALA A 69 5.41 2.58 18.17
CA ALA A 69 6.36 3.52 17.61
C ALA A 69 5.73 4.30 16.45
N ALA A 70 6.40 5.37 16.04
CA ALA A 70 6.14 6.01 14.76
C ALA A 70 7.45 6.18 13.98
N TYR A 71 7.38 6.25 12.65
CA TYR A 71 8.54 6.33 11.79
C TYR A 71 8.41 7.51 10.84
N ILE A 72 9.49 8.29 10.68
CA ILE A 72 9.55 9.38 9.71
C ILE A 72 10.34 8.93 8.50
N PHE A 73 9.76 9.16 7.33
CA PHE A 73 10.40 8.97 6.04
C PHE A 73 10.49 10.31 5.32
N GLU A 74 11.58 10.52 4.61
CA GLU A 74 11.82 11.71 3.80
C GLU A 74 12.10 11.29 2.36
N ARG A 75 11.42 11.94 1.42
CA ARG A 75 11.64 11.76 0.00
C ARG A 75 12.97 12.39 -0.39
N GLN A 76 13.81 11.60 -1.03
CA GLN A 76 15.12 12.00 -1.54
C GLN A 76 14.99 12.56 -2.96
N ASP A 77 16.06 13.21 -3.44
CA ASP A 77 16.11 13.81 -4.79
C ASP A 77 15.86 12.79 -5.92
N ASN A 78 16.14 11.50 -5.67
CA ASN A 78 15.88 10.40 -6.60
C ASN A 78 14.46 9.82 -6.48
N ASN A 79 13.53 10.51 -5.80
CA ASN A 79 12.16 10.07 -5.51
C ASN A 79 12.01 8.86 -4.58
N SER A 80 13.10 8.22 -4.13
CA SER A 80 13.05 7.20 -3.09
C SER A 80 12.69 7.81 -1.74
N TRP A 81 11.98 7.07 -0.91
CA TRP A 81 11.68 7.44 0.47
C TRP A 81 12.59 6.68 1.42
N GLN A 82 13.30 7.40 2.26
CA GLN A 82 14.20 6.80 3.25
C GLN A 82 13.73 7.09 4.65
N ARG A 83 13.79 6.08 5.52
CA ARG A 83 13.51 6.26 6.94
C ARG A 83 14.61 7.12 7.57
N ILE A 84 14.23 8.29 8.07
CA ILE A 84 15.14 9.23 8.73
C ILE A 84 15.01 9.22 10.26
N ALA A 85 13.91 8.69 10.82
CA ALA A 85 13.74 8.58 12.26
C ALA A 85 12.81 7.44 12.68
N LYS A 86 13.09 6.89 13.87
CA LYS A 86 12.13 6.13 14.70
C LYS A 86 11.80 6.98 15.93
N LEU A 87 10.51 7.16 16.21
CA LEU A 87 9.97 7.95 17.29
C LEU A 87 9.38 7.02 18.34
N THR A 88 9.84 7.16 19.59
CA THR A 88 9.34 6.42 20.74
C THR A 88 8.97 7.37 21.86
N ALA A 89 8.03 6.97 22.72
CA ALA A 89 7.66 7.74 23.90
C ALA A 89 8.77 7.64 24.96
N SER A 90 9.05 8.75 25.64
CA SER A 90 10.05 8.85 26.73
C SER A 90 9.80 7.90 27.90
N ASP A 91 8.57 7.46 28.03
CA ASP A 91 7.94 6.71 29.10
C ASP A 91 7.19 5.49 28.56
N ALA A 92 7.54 5.05 27.33
CA ALA A 92 6.94 3.90 26.67
C ALA A 92 6.83 2.67 27.59
N ALA A 93 5.62 2.15 27.71
CA ALA A 93 5.29 0.94 28.43
C ALA A 93 4.47 -0.01 27.55
N GLY A 94 4.42 -1.28 27.95
CA GLY A 94 3.68 -2.29 27.20
C GLY A 94 2.18 -2.03 27.22
N GLY A 95 1.56 -1.94 26.05
CA GLY A 95 0.13 -1.67 25.87
C GLY A 95 -0.21 -0.21 25.58
N ASP A 96 0.75 0.72 25.63
CA ASP A 96 0.52 2.14 25.38
C ASP A 96 0.11 2.43 23.93
N ARG A 97 0.63 1.62 22.99
CA ARG A 97 0.31 1.63 21.56
C ARG A 97 0.56 2.99 20.89
N LEU A 98 1.73 3.58 21.11
CA LEU A 98 2.15 4.78 20.38
C LEU A 98 2.08 4.52 18.87
N GLY A 99 1.58 5.48 18.10
CA GLY A 99 1.40 5.32 16.66
C GLY A 99 0.05 4.71 16.28
N GLU A 100 -0.88 4.55 17.22
CA GLU A 100 -2.30 4.27 16.92
C GLU A 100 -2.89 5.34 15.99
N SER A 101 -2.43 6.58 16.12
CA SER A 101 -2.69 7.67 15.19
C SER A 101 -1.45 8.54 15.01
N VAL A 102 -1.26 9.10 13.83
CA VAL A 102 -0.09 9.96 13.52
C VAL A 102 -0.50 11.14 12.65
N SER A 103 0.20 12.27 12.81
CA SER A 103 0.05 13.45 11.96
C SER A 103 1.36 14.22 11.87
N ILE A 104 1.69 14.73 10.68
CA ILE A 104 2.91 15.52 10.44
C ILE A 104 2.58 16.82 9.70
N ASP A 105 3.21 17.92 10.09
CA ASP A 105 3.18 19.20 9.39
C ASP A 105 4.56 19.86 9.45
N GLY A 106 5.30 19.78 8.34
CA GLY A 106 6.69 20.23 8.26
C GLY A 106 7.57 19.57 9.34
N SER A 107 8.23 20.39 10.15
CA SER A 107 9.18 19.95 11.18
C SER A 107 8.51 19.47 12.48
N ARG A 108 7.21 19.16 12.47
CA ARG A 108 6.44 18.72 13.65
C ARG A 108 5.62 17.48 13.34
N ALA A 109 5.74 16.50 14.22
CA ALA A 109 4.97 15.29 14.18
C ALA A 109 4.28 15.06 15.52
N VAL A 110 3.11 14.45 15.48
CA VAL A 110 2.35 14.03 16.67
C VAL A 110 1.98 12.57 16.49
N ALA A 111 2.19 11.77 17.54
CA ALA A 111 1.75 10.38 17.59
C ALA A 111 0.86 10.17 18.81
N GLY A 112 -0.33 9.63 18.58
CA GLY A 112 -1.30 9.27 19.62
C GLY A 112 -1.03 7.89 20.21
N SER A 113 -1.37 7.73 21.48
CA SER A 113 -1.12 6.54 22.29
C SER A 113 -2.33 6.29 23.19
N ARG A 114 -3.42 5.77 22.60
CA ARG A 114 -4.70 5.62 23.32
C ARG A 114 -4.67 4.61 24.46
N GLY A 115 -3.66 3.73 24.47
CA GLY A 115 -3.50 2.69 25.49
C GLY A 115 -2.80 3.18 26.76
N ASP A 116 -2.13 4.34 26.70
CA ASP A 116 -1.35 4.93 27.78
C ASP A 116 -2.19 5.06 29.05
N ASP A 117 -1.65 4.59 30.18
CA ASP A 117 -2.40 4.43 31.43
C ASP A 117 -1.90 5.30 32.61
N ASP A 118 -1.04 6.28 32.32
CA ASP A 118 -0.40 7.14 33.31
C ASP A 118 -1.38 7.97 34.17
N ASN A 119 -2.53 8.36 33.60
CA ASN A 119 -3.58 9.11 34.29
C ASN A 119 -4.86 8.30 34.53
N GLY A 120 -4.76 6.97 34.45
CA GLY A 120 -5.89 6.05 34.53
C GLY A 120 -5.84 5.03 33.40
N ASN A 121 -6.42 3.85 33.62
CA ASN A 121 -6.44 2.77 32.63
C ASN A 121 -6.94 3.27 31.26
N ARG A 122 -6.11 3.22 30.22
CA ARG A 122 -6.44 3.72 28.86
C ARG A 122 -6.98 5.16 28.86
N SER A 123 -6.46 6.00 29.76
CA SER A 123 -6.72 7.45 29.74
C SER A 123 -6.15 8.10 28.49
N GLY A 124 -5.05 7.55 27.99
CA GLY A 124 -4.45 7.90 26.71
C GLY A 124 -3.57 9.16 26.77
N SER A 125 -2.67 9.25 25.80
CA SER A 125 -1.70 10.34 25.67
C SER A 125 -1.42 10.66 24.19
N ALA A 126 -0.87 11.85 23.92
CA ALA A 126 -0.31 12.19 22.61
C ALA A 126 1.08 12.81 22.76
N TYR A 127 2.01 12.42 21.89
CA TYR A 127 3.42 12.78 21.99
C TYR A 127 3.81 13.68 20.82
N VAL A 128 4.44 14.82 21.14
CA VAL A 128 4.86 15.81 20.15
C VAL A 128 6.35 15.70 19.90
N PHE A 129 6.72 15.56 18.63
CA PHE A 129 8.09 15.48 18.16
C PHE A 129 8.41 16.67 17.27
N GLU A 130 9.59 17.26 17.47
CA GLU A 130 10.11 18.37 16.64
C GLU A 130 11.45 17.98 16.02
N GLN A 131 11.62 18.29 14.73
CA GLN A 131 12.90 18.17 14.04
C GLN A 131 13.85 19.29 14.53
N GLN A 132 15.05 18.89 14.91
CA GLN A 132 16.10 19.78 15.39
C GLN A 132 16.91 20.34 14.22
N GLY A 133 17.72 21.36 14.48
CA GLY A 133 18.54 22.01 13.44
C GLY A 133 19.62 21.12 12.82
N ASP A 134 19.89 19.95 13.38
CA ASP A 134 20.77 18.91 12.83
C ASP A 134 20.03 17.81 12.07
N GLY A 135 18.71 17.95 11.89
CA GLY A 135 17.85 16.97 11.22
C GLY A 135 17.29 15.87 12.13
N SER A 136 17.78 15.74 13.37
CA SER A 136 17.28 14.72 14.30
C SER A 136 15.87 15.04 14.80
N TRP A 137 15.06 14.02 15.06
CA TRP A 137 13.73 14.18 15.65
C TRP A 137 13.76 13.90 17.15
N GLN A 138 13.13 14.76 17.94
CA GLN A 138 13.09 14.63 19.40
C GLN A 138 11.70 14.90 19.95
N GLN A 139 11.31 14.14 20.99
CA GLN A 139 10.11 14.42 21.76
C GLN A 139 10.28 15.74 22.53
N VAL A 140 9.32 16.66 22.39
CA VAL A 140 9.29 17.95 23.09
C VAL A 140 8.14 18.10 24.07
N ALA A 141 7.11 17.27 23.96
CA ALA A 141 5.99 17.26 24.90
C ALA A 141 5.25 15.91 24.93
N LYS A 142 4.66 15.61 26.09
CA LYS A 142 3.56 14.65 26.29
C LYS A 142 2.30 15.47 26.59
N LEU A 143 1.23 15.23 25.85
CA LEU A 143 -0.06 15.90 25.99
C LEU A 143 -1.05 14.92 26.63
N THR A 144 -1.80 15.43 27.59
CA THR A 144 -2.86 14.72 28.31
C THR A 144 -4.03 15.67 28.47
N ALA A 145 -5.26 15.17 28.46
CA ALA A 145 -6.44 15.98 28.74
C ALA A 145 -6.40 16.51 30.18
N ALA A 146 -6.83 17.76 30.40
CA ALA A 146 -6.89 18.37 31.72
C ALA A 146 -7.87 17.66 32.69
N ASP A 147 -8.85 16.96 32.12
CA ASP A 147 -9.88 16.18 32.79
C ASP A 147 -9.73 14.67 32.54
N ALA A 148 -8.54 14.21 32.14
CA ALA A 148 -8.27 12.81 31.81
C ALA A 148 -8.84 11.82 32.86
N ALA A 149 -9.61 10.86 32.36
CA ALA A 149 -10.21 9.78 33.10
C ALA A 149 -9.90 8.42 32.46
N ALA A 150 -10.25 7.34 33.16
CA ALA A 150 -10.03 5.99 32.64
C ALA A 150 -10.98 5.70 31.47
N ASP A 151 -10.46 5.00 30.45
CA ASP A 151 -11.15 4.60 29.23
C ASP A 151 -11.58 5.78 28.30
N ASP A 152 -11.06 7.00 28.51
CA ASP A 152 -11.25 8.14 27.59
C ASP A 152 -10.58 7.91 26.22
N GLU A 153 -9.52 7.10 26.20
CA GLU A 153 -8.75 6.74 25.00
C GLU A 153 -8.20 7.97 24.25
N PHE A 154 -7.71 8.99 24.99
CA PHE A 154 -7.09 10.18 24.42
C PHE A 154 -5.89 9.82 23.51
N GLY A 155 -5.81 10.44 22.34
CA GLY A 155 -4.83 10.06 21.32
C GLY A 155 -5.32 8.98 20.35
N SER A 156 -6.62 8.64 20.38
CA SER A 156 -7.24 7.77 19.39
C SER A 156 -7.17 8.34 17.97
N SER A 157 -7.13 9.66 17.84
CA SER A 157 -6.85 10.38 16.61
C SER A 157 -6.07 11.66 16.92
N VAL A 158 -5.17 12.08 16.04
CA VAL A 158 -4.37 13.30 16.20
C VAL A 158 -4.27 14.06 14.88
N ALA A 159 -4.23 15.39 14.95
CA ALA A 159 -3.93 16.24 13.80
C ALA A 159 -3.07 17.43 14.22
N VAL A 160 -2.04 17.77 13.44
CA VAL A 160 -1.18 18.93 13.67
C VAL A 160 -1.25 19.92 12.51
N SER A 161 -1.29 21.21 12.82
CA SER A 161 -1.13 22.28 11.83
C SER A 161 -0.43 23.48 12.45
N GLY A 162 0.83 23.68 12.07
CA GLY A 162 1.72 24.71 12.61
C GLY A 162 1.91 24.59 14.13
N ASP A 163 1.37 25.56 14.87
CA ASP A 163 1.47 25.66 16.33
C ASP A 163 0.20 25.14 17.06
N ARG A 164 -0.58 24.29 16.39
CA ARG A 164 -1.83 23.72 16.91
C ARG A 164 -1.91 22.23 16.72
N ILE A 165 -2.47 21.57 17.72
CA ILE A 165 -2.74 20.14 17.73
C ILE A 165 -4.18 19.92 18.16
N ALA A 166 -4.88 19.04 17.46
CA ALA A 166 -6.15 18.48 17.89
C ALA A 166 -5.94 17.01 18.26
N VAL A 167 -6.53 16.58 19.38
CA VAL A 167 -6.44 15.19 19.87
C VAL A 167 -7.84 14.68 20.20
N GLY A 168 -8.24 13.58 19.58
CA GLY A 168 -9.49 12.88 19.87
C GLY A 168 -9.37 11.98 21.10
N ALA A 169 -10.46 11.91 21.86
CA ALA A 169 -10.70 11.00 22.96
C ALA A 169 -12.08 10.37 22.75
N LEU A 170 -12.13 9.29 21.97
CA LEU A 170 -13.41 8.69 21.54
C LEU A 170 -14.21 8.07 22.69
N GLY A 171 -13.55 7.75 23.81
CA GLY A 171 -14.16 7.11 24.97
C GLY A 171 -14.70 8.08 26.01
N ASP A 172 -14.34 9.37 25.89
CA ASP A 172 -14.72 10.42 26.85
C ASP A 172 -16.23 10.42 27.14
N ASP A 173 -16.56 10.38 28.42
CA ASP A 173 -17.91 10.13 28.91
C ASP A 173 -18.61 11.33 29.57
N ASP A 174 -18.00 12.51 29.47
CA ASP A 174 -18.48 13.75 30.10
C ASP A 174 -19.86 14.21 29.59
N ASN A 175 -20.24 13.82 28.37
CA ASN A 175 -21.57 14.07 27.80
C ASN A 175 -22.36 12.77 27.55
N GLY A 176 -22.05 11.72 28.32
CA GLY A 176 -22.65 10.39 28.23
C GLY A 176 -21.61 9.32 27.87
N PHE A 177 -21.85 8.06 28.23
CA PHE A 177 -20.93 6.95 28.00
C PHE A 177 -20.42 6.92 26.54
N ALA A 178 -19.10 7.03 26.34
CA ALA A 178 -18.47 7.06 25.02
C ALA A 178 -19.09 8.08 24.04
N SER A 179 -19.45 9.26 24.57
CA SER A 179 -19.92 10.39 23.76
C SER A 179 -18.80 10.97 22.89
N GLY A 180 -17.56 10.90 23.40
CA GLY A 180 -16.35 11.34 22.75
C GLY A 180 -16.14 12.86 22.79
N SER A 181 -14.87 13.26 22.75
CA SER A 181 -14.43 14.66 22.79
C SER A 181 -13.19 14.89 21.92
N VAL A 182 -12.92 16.15 21.57
CA VAL A 182 -11.65 16.57 20.94
C VAL A 182 -11.04 17.74 21.69
N TYR A 183 -9.75 17.65 21.99
CA TYR A 183 -9.01 18.65 22.74
C TYR A 183 -8.05 19.41 21.83
N ILE A 184 -7.97 20.73 22.01
CA ILE A 184 -7.10 21.61 21.24
C ILE A 184 -5.95 22.09 22.10
N PHE A 185 -4.74 21.91 21.59
CA PHE A 185 -3.51 22.41 22.21
C PHE A 185 -2.88 23.48 21.32
N GLU A 186 -2.43 24.57 21.93
CA GLU A 186 -1.70 25.66 21.28
C GLU A 186 -0.30 25.80 21.88
N ARG A 187 0.70 25.95 21.00
CA ARG A 187 2.09 26.19 21.39
C ARG A 187 2.24 27.62 21.91
N GLN A 188 2.77 27.74 23.11
CA GLN A 188 3.01 29.01 23.79
C GLN A 188 4.37 29.59 23.36
N GLY A 189 4.58 30.90 23.56
CA GLY A 189 5.82 31.59 23.13
C GLY A 189 7.11 31.11 23.82
N ASN A 190 6.99 30.35 24.91
CA ASN A 190 8.10 29.67 25.60
C ASN A 190 8.36 28.24 25.08
N GLY A 191 7.59 27.77 24.08
CA GLY A 191 7.67 26.43 23.50
C GLY A 191 6.80 25.37 24.19
N SER A 192 6.14 25.66 25.33
CA SER A 192 5.25 24.69 25.97
C SER A 192 3.91 24.58 25.24
N TRP A 193 3.29 23.41 25.28
CA TRP A 193 1.94 23.20 24.76
C TRP A 193 0.92 23.37 25.88
N GLN A 194 -0.20 24.03 25.57
CA GLN A 194 -1.28 24.27 26.52
C GLN A 194 -2.62 23.89 25.90
N GLU A 195 -3.45 23.16 26.64
CA GLU A 195 -4.86 22.93 26.28
C GLU A 195 -5.64 24.25 26.32
N VAL A 196 -6.31 24.59 25.21
CA VAL A 196 -7.08 25.83 25.06
C VAL A 196 -8.58 25.59 24.86
N ALA A 197 -8.98 24.37 24.49
CA ALA A 197 -10.39 24.01 24.32
C ALA A 197 -10.62 22.50 24.44
N LYS A 198 -11.77 22.12 24.99
CA LYS A 198 -12.43 20.82 24.82
C LYS A 198 -13.66 21.03 23.94
N LEU A 199 -13.78 20.26 22.86
CA LEU A 199 -14.83 20.33 21.87
C LEU A 199 -15.73 19.11 21.99
N ILE A 200 -17.03 19.37 22.10
CA ILE A 200 -18.09 18.36 22.10
C ILE A 200 -19.08 18.70 20.98
N ALA A 201 -19.75 17.69 20.44
CA ALA A 201 -20.78 17.87 19.43
C ALA A 201 -21.99 18.60 20.04
N SER A 202 -22.57 19.55 19.32
CA SER A 202 -23.75 20.29 19.77
C SER A 202 -24.97 19.41 20.08
N ASP A 203 -25.01 18.20 19.50
CA ASP A 203 -26.02 17.18 19.73
C ASP A 203 -25.47 15.85 20.24
N GLY A 204 -24.30 15.88 20.88
CA GLY A 204 -23.64 14.68 21.40
C GLY A 204 -24.50 13.90 22.38
N ALA A 205 -24.48 12.58 22.24
CA ALA A 205 -25.17 11.60 23.06
C ALA A 205 -24.26 10.40 23.38
N GLU A 206 -24.75 9.50 24.24
CA GLU A 206 -24.06 8.24 24.53
C GLU A 206 -23.78 7.44 23.25
N PHE A 207 -22.57 6.89 23.14
CA PHE A 207 -22.04 6.11 22.01
C PHE A 207 -21.83 6.86 20.69
N ASP A 208 -21.94 8.19 20.64
CA ASP A 208 -21.69 8.93 19.41
C ASP A 208 -20.21 8.84 18.95
N VAL A 209 -19.29 8.63 19.91
CA VAL A 209 -17.82 8.51 19.75
C VAL A 209 -17.23 9.63 18.88
N LEU A 210 -17.53 10.87 19.23
CA LEU A 210 -16.88 12.03 18.61
C LEU A 210 -15.36 11.94 18.75
N GLY A 211 -14.62 12.25 17.69
CA GLY A 211 -13.16 12.25 17.72
C GLY A 211 -12.53 10.93 17.28
N VAL A 212 -13.31 10.01 16.69
CA VAL A 212 -12.76 8.83 16.00
C VAL A 212 -11.81 9.24 14.87
N SER A 213 -12.11 10.33 14.16
CA SER A 213 -11.20 10.93 13.19
C SER A 213 -11.18 12.45 13.33
N VAL A 214 -10.00 13.04 13.14
CA VAL A 214 -9.80 14.49 13.17
C VAL A 214 -8.88 14.92 12.04
N PHE A 215 -9.15 16.08 11.45
CA PHE A 215 -8.24 16.74 10.51
C PHE A 215 -8.20 18.24 10.77
N LEU A 216 -7.00 18.78 10.97
CA LEU A 216 -6.77 20.18 11.32
C LEU A 216 -5.97 20.87 10.21
N ARG A 217 -6.45 22.03 9.77
CA ARG A 217 -5.69 22.91 8.87
C ARG A 217 -5.93 24.36 9.20
N GLY A 218 -4.89 25.03 9.70
CA GLY A 218 -5.00 26.40 10.18
C GLY A 218 -6.13 26.52 11.21
N ASP A 219 -7.08 27.43 10.95
CA ASP A 219 -8.20 27.76 11.86
C ASP A 219 -9.42 26.84 11.70
N ARG A 220 -9.33 25.75 10.94
CA ARG A 220 -10.45 24.86 10.65
C ARG A 220 -10.14 23.42 11.03
N LEU A 221 -11.07 22.81 11.74
CA LEU A 221 -11.02 21.43 12.22
C LEU A 221 -12.26 20.69 11.74
N VAL A 222 -12.05 19.47 11.22
CA VAL A 222 -13.13 18.53 10.90
C VAL A 222 -13.02 17.36 11.86
N ILE A 223 -14.14 16.93 12.43
CA ILE A 223 -14.22 15.86 13.42
C ILE A 223 -15.28 14.85 12.97
N GLY A 224 -14.93 13.57 12.96
CA GLY A 224 -15.84 12.47 12.69
C GLY A 224 -16.45 11.86 13.96
N ALA A 225 -17.71 11.41 13.86
CA ALA A 225 -18.47 10.72 14.90
C ALA A 225 -19.33 9.62 14.24
N PRO A 226 -18.77 8.44 13.93
CA PRO A 226 -19.42 7.44 13.07
C PRO A 226 -20.65 6.74 13.68
N HIS A 227 -20.91 6.90 14.98
CA HIS A 227 -22.00 6.19 15.65
C HIS A 227 -23.19 7.07 16.02
N THR A 228 -23.22 8.32 15.58
CA THR A 228 -24.34 9.21 15.91
C THR A 228 -25.68 8.65 15.41
N ALA A 229 -26.71 8.83 16.24
CA ALA A 229 -28.09 8.37 16.06
C ALA A 229 -28.34 6.85 16.16
N GLY A 230 -29.60 6.48 16.44
CA GLY A 230 -30.07 5.13 16.79
C GLY A 230 -29.97 4.07 15.69
N GLY A 231 -28.73 3.73 15.33
CA GLY A 231 -28.37 2.77 14.30
C GLY A 231 -26.96 2.95 13.71
N ALA A 232 -26.09 3.79 14.27
CA ALA A 232 -24.74 4.07 13.75
C ALA A 232 -24.75 4.63 12.32
N LEU A 233 -25.57 5.66 12.10
CA LEU A 233 -25.60 6.42 10.84
C LEU A 233 -24.32 7.25 10.69
N GLY A 234 -23.93 7.93 11.76
CA GLY A 234 -22.73 8.74 11.82
C GLY A 234 -22.92 10.20 11.38
N SER A 235 -22.00 11.04 11.80
CA SER A 235 -21.95 12.47 11.48
C SER A 235 -20.50 12.96 11.42
N ALA A 236 -20.32 14.14 10.82
CA ALA A 236 -19.08 14.89 10.93
C ALA A 236 -19.37 16.36 11.24
N TYR A 237 -18.46 17.02 11.94
CA TYR A 237 -18.63 18.37 12.45
C TYR A 237 -17.46 19.24 12.01
N VAL A 238 -17.73 20.50 11.68
CA VAL A 238 -16.71 21.49 11.35
C VAL A 238 -16.66 22.54 12.45
N PHE A 239 -15.48 22.70 13.04
CA PHE A 239 -15.20 23.75 13.99
C PHE A 239 -14.26 24.79 13.37
N GLU A 240 -14.56 26.07 13.59
CA GLU A 240 -13.70 27.17 13.18
C GLU A 240 -13.26 28.00 14.39
N ARG A 241 -11.96 28.33 14.43
CA ARG A 241 -11.39 29.23 15.43
C ARG A 241 -11.78 30.66 15.11
N GLN A 242 -12.31 31.34 16.11
CA GLN A 242 -12.75 32.72 16.04
C GLN A 242 -11.59 33.68 16.34
N GLY A 243 -11.78 34.96 16.02
CA GLY A 243 -10.76 36.00 16.24
C GLY A 243 -10.41 36.24 17.72
N ASP A 244 -11.24 35.77 18.66
CA ASP A 244 -10.98 35.81 20.10
C ASP A 244 -10.29 34.55 20.63
N GLY A 245 -10.01 33.57 19.75
CA GLY A 245 -9.40 32.29 20.09
C GLY A 245 -10.37 31.18 20.49
N SER A 246 -11.66 31.46 20.62
CA SER A 246 -12.66 30.42 20.86
C SER A 246 -12.87 29.56 19.62
N TRP A 247 -13.27 28.30 19.80
CA TRP A 247 -13.67 27.40 18.72
C TRP A 247 -15.20 27.28 18.69
N GLN A 248 -15.79 27.34 17.50
CA GLN A 248 -17.24 27.25 17.31
C GLN A 248 -17.57 26.22 16.25
N GLU A 249 -18.59 25.40 16.51
CA GLU A 249 -19.19 24.52 15.51
C GLU A 249 -19.91 25.38 14.47
N VAL A 250 -19.51 25.27 13.20
CA VAL A 250 -20.07 26.05 12.09
C VAL A 250 -20.86 25.18 11.10
N ALA A 251 -20.66 23.86 11.11
CA ALA A 251 -21.41 22.94 10.28
C ALA A 251 -21.48 21.54 10.91
N LYS A 252 -22.59 20.85 10.59
CA LYS A 252 -22.78 19.42 10.81
C LYS A 252 -23.14 18.75 9.49
N PHE A 253 -22.52 17.62 9.20
CA PHE A 253 -22.76 16.80 8.02
C PHE A 253 -23.35 15.44 8.39
N ASN A 254 -24.25 14.97 7.53
CA ASN A 254 -24.79 13.63 7.54
C ASN A 254 -24.73 13.10 6.11
N ALA A 255 -24.61 11.78 5.94
CA ALA A 255 -24.74 11.15 4.63
C ALA A 255 -26.09 11.49 3.98
N SER A 256 -26.08 12.04 2.75
CA SER A 256 -27.30 12.46 2.06
C SER A 256 -28.27 11.30 1.73
N ASP A 257 -27.73 10.10 1.64
CA ASP A 257 -28.40 8.83 1.35
C ASP A 257 -28.25 7.83 2.51
N GLY A 258 -27.84 8.32 3.68
CA GLY A 258 -27.42 7.50 4.82
C GLY A 258 -28.43 6.44 5.24
N GLN A 259 -27.91 5.24 5.50
CA GLN A 259 -28.65 4.10 6.02
C GLN A 259 -28.10 3.70 7.39
N PRO A 260 -28.89 3.06 8.28
CA PRO A 260 -28.34 2.54 9.53
C PRO A 260 -27.08 1.71 9.27
N SER A 261 -26.05 1.92 10.09
CA SER A 261 -24.75 1.28 10.02
C SER A 261 -23.83 1.78 8.89
N ASP A 262 -24.06 2.98 8.34
CA ASP A 262 -23.18 3.62 7.35
C ASP A 262 -21.81 4.03 7.91
N LEU A 263 -21.76 4.36 9.21
CA LEU A 263 -20.55 4.85 9.88
C LEU A 263 -19.97 6.12 9.25
N PHE A 264 -20.83 7.05 8.82
CA PHE A 264 -20.39 8.33 8.24
C PHE A 264 -19.54 9.14 9.23
N GLY A 265 -18.35 9.57 8.82
CA GLY A 265 -17.38 10.20 9.72
C GLY A 265 -16.35 9.24 10.30
N THR A 266 -16.26 8.00 9.77
CA THR A 266 -15.18 7.07 10.13
C THR A 266 -13.81 7.68 9.86
N ASN A 267 -13.66 8.38 8.74
CA ASN A 267 -12.44 9.10 8.37
C ASN A 267 -12.80 10.43 7.71
N VAL A 268 -11.99 11.47 7.95
CA VAL A 268 -12.21 12.83 7.45
C VAL A 268 -10.90 13.44 6.94
N SER A 269 -10.98 14.22 5.87
CA SER A 269 -9.85 14.96 5.33
C SER A 269 -10.29 16.33 4.82
N LEU A 270 -9.39 17.32 4.91
CA LEU A 270 -9.66 18.72 4.58
C LEU A 270 -8.50 19.32 3.77
N ASP A 271 -8.83 19.86 2.59
CA ASP A 271 -7.94 20.71 1.82
C ASP A 271 -8.64 22.03 1.50
N ASN A 272 -8.26 23.09 2.23
CA ASN A 272 -8.83 24.44 2.13
C ASN A 272 -10.36 24.46 2.28
N ASP A 273 -11.08 24.57 1.17
CA ASP A 273 -12.53 24.67 1.09
C ASP A 273 -13.19 23.37 0.61
N ARG A 274 -12.46 22.25 0.68
CA ARG A 274 -12.97 20.92 0.34
C ARG A 274 -12.77 19.93 1.47
N ILE A 275 -13.83 19.22 1.81
CA ILE A 275 -13.84 18.16 2.82
C ILE A 275 -14.24 16.85 2.15
N VAL A 276 -13.56 15.76 2.52
CA VAL A 276 -13.97 14.40 2.17
C VAL A 276 -14.25 13.63 3.45
N ILE A 277 -15.35 12.87 3.45
CA ILE A 277 -15.81 12.09 4.60
C ILE A 277 -16.13 10.67 4.17
N GLY A 278 -15.55 9.70 4.85
CA GLY A 278 -15.78 8.28 4.63
C GLY A 278 -17.00 7.73 5.39
N ALA A 279 -17.71 6.81 4.76
CA ALA A 279 -18.80 6.01 5.35
C ALA A 279 -18.68 4.56 4.83
N PRO A 280 -17.78 3.74 5.38
CA PRO A 280 -17.51 2.39 4.87
C PRO A 280 -18.64 1.39 5.09
N GLY A 281 -19.55 1.69 6.01
CA GLY A 281 -20.57 0.77 6.46
C GLY A 281 -20.03 -0.34 7.38
N LEU A 282 -20.87 -0.90 8.24
CA LEU A 282 -20.52 -2.12 8.97
C LEU A 282 -20.44 -3.32 7.99
N PRO A 283 -19.42 -4.19 8.09
CA PRO A 283 -19.33 -5.40 7.27
C PRO A 283 -20.60 -6.27 7.38
N SER A 284 -21.17 -6.37 8.58
CA SER A 284 -22.38 -7.15 8.87
C SER A 284 -23.66 -6.58 8.24
N ALA A 285 -23.65 -5.30 7.85
CA ALA A 285 -24.77 -4.65 7.19
C ALA A 285 -24.77 -4.85 5.66
N ASN A 286 -23.69 -5.43 5.10
CA ASN A 286 -23.57 -5.73 3.68
C ASN A 286 -23.78 -4.46 2.82
N LEU A 287 -23.16 -3.36 3.24
CA LEU A 287 -23.14 -2.07 2.55
C LEU A 287 -21.92 -2.00 1.62
N LEU A 288 -22.01 -1.22 0.54
CA LEU A 288 -20.91 -1.04 -0.41
C LEU A 288 -19.81 -0.10 0.14
N GLY A 289 -20.19 0.83 1.01
CA GLY A 289 -19.34 1.93 1.47
C GLY A 289 -19.29 3.09 0.47
N SER A 290 -19.10 4.31 0.99
CA SER A 290 -19.13 5.57 0.22
C SER A 290 -18.13 6.59 0.76
N ALA A 291 -17.74 7.55 -0.09
CA ALA A 291 -17.03 8.76 0.33
C ALA A 291 -17.74 10.02 -0.20
N TYR A 292 -17.90 11.04 0.65
CA TYR A 292 -18.71 12.22 0.36
C TYR A 292 -17.83 13.46 0.25
N ILE A 293 -18.02 14.25 -0.79
CA ILE A 293 -17.27 15.49 -1.01
C ILE A 293 -18.16 16.69 -0.70
N PHE A 294 -17.69 17.55 0.20
CA PHE A 294 -18.31 18.82 0.55
C PHE A 294 -17.41 19.97 0.13
N GLU A 295 -17.99 21.00 -0.49
CA GLU A 295 -17.29 22.24 -0.86
C GLU A 295 -17.90 23.44 -0.16
N ARG A 296 -17.03 24.33 0.32
CA ARG A 296 -17.44 25.59 0.91
C ARG A 296 -17.84 26.58 -0.18
N GLN A 297 -19.00 27.17 -0.01
CA GLN A 297 -19.58 28.15 -0.91
C GLN A 297 -19.07 29.56 -0.57
N GLY A 298 -19.23 30.50 -1.51
CA GLY A 298 -18.77 31.89 -1.32
C GLY A 298 -19.47 32.65 -0.20
N ASP A 299 -20.59 32.15 0.31
CA ASP A 299 -21.30 32.68 1.49
C ASP A 299 -20.85 32.03 2.81
N GLY A 300 -19.88 31.12 2.76
CA GLY A 300 -19.34 30.39 3.90
C GLY A 300 -20.09 29.11 4.26
N SER A 301 -21.23 28.82 3.62
CA SER A 301 -21.95 27.56 3.82
C SER A 301 -21.23 26.37 3.17
N TRP A 302 -21.51 25.16 3.63
CA TRP A 302 -20.96 23.93 3.06
C TRP A 302 -22.04 23.18 2.30
N GLN A 303 -21.70 22.67 1.12
CA GLN A 303 -22.61 21.92 0.27
C GLN A 303 -21.95 20.62 -0.19
N GLN A 304 -22.70 19.51 -0.13
CA GLN A 304 -22.28 18.27 -0.76
C GLN A 304 -22.30 18.40 -2.28
N VAL A 305 -21.18 18.09 -2.94
CA VAL A 305 -21.03 18.19 -4.40
C VAL A 305 -20.90 16.83 -5.09
N ALA A 306 -20.49 15.79 -4.36
CA ALA A 306 -20.36 14.44 -4.92
C ALA A 306 -20.50 13.34 -3.86
N ILE A 307 -20.86 12.15 -4.33
CA ILE A 307 -20.74 10.87 -3.61
C ILE A 307 -19.89 9.96 -4.50
N LEU A 308 -18.78 9.48 -3.96
CA LEU A 308 -17.90 8.50 -4.58
C LEU A 308 -18.33 7.12 -4.08
N ASN A 309 -18.43 6.16 -4.99
CA ASN A 309 -18.80 4.78 -4.70
C ASN A 309 -17.72 3.85 -5.26
N ALA A 310 -17.55 2.67 -4.65
CA ALA A 310 -16.68 1.62 -5.16
C ALA A 310 -17.07 1.21 -6.59
N PRO A 311 -16.22 1.39 -7.61
CA PRO A 311 -16.59 1.02 -8.97
C PRO A 311 -16.43 -0.50 -9.16
N GLY A 312 -17.56 -1.21 -9.26
CA GLY A 312 -17.63 -2.67 -9.45
C GLY A 312 -17.79 -3.51 -8.17
N GLY A 313 -17.82 -2.86 -7.00
CA GLY A 313 -17.66 -3.53 -5.70
C GLY A 313 -18.79 -4.48 -5.29
N ALA A 314 -18.40 -5.54 -4.58
CA ALA A 314 -19.29 -6.37 -3.80
C ALA A 314 -19.63 -5.69 -2.45
N PRO A 315 -20.80 -5.95 -1.87
CA PRO A 315 -21.08 -5.55 -0.49
C PRO A 315 -20.01 -6.02 0.50
N ALA A 316 -19.79 -5.25 1.57
CA ALA A 316 -18.82 -5.49 2.64
C ALA A 316 -17.33 -5.27 2.28
N ASN A 317 -17.04 -4.64 1.14
CA ASN A 317 -15.67 -4.25 0.76
C ASN A 317 -15.12 -3.01 1.50
N LEU A 318 -15.96 -2.32 2.29
CA LEU A 318 -15.58 -1.21 3.19
C LEU A 318 -15.00 0.02 2.47
N PHE A 319 -15.51 0.36 1.29
CA PHE A 319 -15.07 1.53 0.54
C PHE A 319 -15.27 2.83 1.35
N GLY A 320 -14.24 3.66 1.44
CA GLY A 320 -14.26 4.90 2.21
C GLY A 320 -13.82 4.74 3.66
N VAL A 321 -13.22 3.61 4.05
CA VAL A 321 -12.60 3.46 5.39
C VAL A 321 -11.47 4.47 5.62
N GLY A 322 -10.64 4.66 4.60
CA GLY A 322 -9.61 5.68 4.53
C GLY A 322 -9.99 6.66 3.43
N VAL A 323 -9.92 7.97 3.72
CA VAL A 323 -10.12 9.02 2.72
C VAL A 323 -9.09 10.12 2.90
N SER A 324 -8.62 10.69 1.79
CA SER A 324 -7.75 11.87 1.83
C SER A 324 -7.93 12.75 0.60
N VAL A 325 -7.76 14.07 0.74
CA VAL A 325 -7.95 15.06 -0.33
C VAL A 325 -6.75 16.00 -0.43
N SER A 326 -6.31 16.24 -1.66
CA SER A 326 -5.30 17.26 -1.98
C SER A 326 -5.61 17.88 -3.33
N GLY A 327 -5.90 19.19 -3.34
CA GLY A 327 -6.39 19.88 -4.51
C GLY A 327 -7.61 19.17 -5.10
N ASP A 328 -7.62 18.99 -6.41
CA ASP A 328 -8.69 18.34 -7.17
C ASP A 328 -8.58 16.80 -7.23
N ARG A 329 -7.88 16.17 -6.29
CA ARG A 329 -7.82 14.71 -6.15
C ARG A 329 -8.28 14.22 -4.79
N VAL A 330 -8.93 13.07 -4.82
CA VAL A 330 -9.38 12.33 -3.64
C VAL A 330 -8.88 10.89 -3.75
N VAL A 331 -8.34 10.36 -2.66
CA VAL A 331 -8.02 8.93 -2.52
C VAL A 331 -9.00 8.32 -1.53
N ALA A 332 -9.58 7.18 -1.87
CA ALA A 332 -10.47 6.41 -1.01
C ALA A 332 -10.09 4.92 -0.99
N GLY A 333 -9.92 4.35 0.20
CA GLY A 333 -9.56 2.95 0.38
C GLY A 333 -10.76 1.99 0.38
N GLU A 334 -10.53 0.74 -0.02
CA GLU A 334 -11.49 -0.37 -0.09
C GLU A 334 -10.79 -1.67 0.35
N PRO A 335 -10.53 -1.86 1.65
CA PRO A 335 -9.70 -2.95 2.15
C PRO A 335 -10.32 -4.33 1.98
N GLY A 336 -11.65 -4.43 1.89
CA GLY A 336 -12.32 -5.71 1.70
C GLY A 336 -12.43 -6.14 0.24
N ASN A 337 -11.79 -5.43 -0.70
CA ASN A 337 -11.83 -5.80 -2.12
C ASN A 337 -11.15 -7.16 -2.34
N ASP A 338 -11.83 -8.04 -3.09
CA ASP A 338 -11.48 -9.44 -3.32
C ASP A 338 -11.34 -9.77 -4.82
N ASP A 339 -11.01 -8.77 -5.67
CA ASP A 339 -10.94 -8.98 -7.13
C ASP A 339 -9.85 -10.00 -7.54
N GLN A 340 -8.90 -10.31 -6.64
CA GLN A 340 -7.86 -11.35 -6.81
C GLN A 340 -8.20 -12.68 -6.11
N GLY A 341 -9.39 -12.83 -5.51
CA GLY A 341 -9.80 -14.05 -4.80
C GLY A 341 -9.15 -14.27 -3.43
N THR A 342 -8.47 -13.26 -2.89
CA THR A 342 -7.69 -13.30 -1.63
C THR A 342 -8.06 -12.21 -0.60
N SER A 343 -9.00 -11.30 -0.85
CA SER A 343 -9.31 -10.14 0.04
C SER A 343 -8.10 -9.22 0.28
N ALA A 344 -7.35 -8.92 -0.78
CA ALA A 344 -6.10 -8.19 -0.70
C ALA A 344 -6.29 -6.66 -0.49
N GLY A 345 -7.47 -6.12 -0.82
CA GLY A 345 -7.80 -4.69 -0.69
C GLY A 345 -7.36 -3.83 -1.88
N ALA A 346 -7.86 -2.59 -1.94
CA ALA A 346 -7.57 -1.62 -2.98
C ALA A 346 -7.65 -0.17 -2.47
N ALA A 347 -7.07 0.78 -3.20
CA ALA A 347 -7.35 2.21 -3.05
C ALA A 347 -7.68 2.83 -4.40
N HIS A 348 -8.53 3.86 -4.42
CA HIS A 348 -9.04 4.45 -5.65
C HIS A 348 -8.78 5.94 -5.66
N VAL A 349 -8.20 6.43 -6.75
CA VAL A 349 -7.92 7.86 -6.98
C VAL A 349 -9.00 8.44 -7.87
N PHE A 350 -9.64 9.50 -7.41
CA PHE A 350 -10.65 10.26 -8.13
C PHE A 350 -10.13 11.66 -8.41
N ALA A 351 -10.38 12.18 -9.60
CA ALA A 351 -9.96 13.53 -9.98
C ALA A 351 -11.13 14.35 -10.51
N ARG A 352 -11.24 15.59 -10.06
CA ARG A 352 -12.29 16.52 -10.50
C ARG A 352 -12.12 16.84 -11.99
N GLN A 353 -13.21 16.72 -12.74
CA GLN A 353 -13.28 17.14 -14.13
C GLN A 353 -13.88 18.54 -14.27
N SER A 354 -13.71 19.16 -15.44
CA SER A 354 -14.24 20.51 -15.72
C SER A 354 -15.76 20.61 -15.64
N ASP A 355 -16.48 19.48 -15.78
CA ASP A 355 -17.93 19.40 -15.63
C ASP A 355 -18.38 19.22 -14.16
N GLY A 356 -17.43 19.18 -13.22
CA GLY A 356 -17.67 18.99 -11.79
C GLY A 356 -17.80 17.54 -11.35
N SER A 357 -17.72 16.57 -12.28
CA SER A 357 -17.72 15.14 -11.95
C SER A 357 -16.40 14.69 -11.34
N TRP A 358 -16.45 13.57 -10.63
CA TRP A 358 -15.30 12.94 -9.97
C TRP A 358 -15.19 11.48 -10.40
N PRO A 359 -14.80 11.19 -11.66
CA PRO A 359 -14.50 9.84 -12.09
C PRO A 359 -13.28 9.29 -11.36
N ARG A 360 -13.25 7.97 -11.16
CA ARG A 360 -12.02 7.27 -10.80
C ARG A 360 -11.05 7.39 -11.96
N VAL A 361 -9.86 7.92 -11.70
CA VAL A 361 -8.78 8.02 -12.67
C VAL A 361 -7.76 6.91 -12.50
N ASN A 362 -7.56 6.40 -11.29
CA ASN A 362 -6.66 5.28 -11.04
C ASN A 362 -7.20 4.35 -9.94
N ARG A 363 -6.74 3.10 -9.98
CA ARG A 363 -6.92 2.10 -8.91
C ARG A 363 -5.53 1.63 -8.48
N LEU A 364 -5.23 1.76 -7.19
CA LEU A 364 -4.01 1.30 -6.55
C LEU A 364 -4.28 -0.06 -5.91
N ILE A 365 -3.36 -0.99 -6.06
CA ILE A 365 -3.33 -2.29 -5.39
C ILE A 365 -1.92 -2.52 -4.85
N ALA A 366 -1.77 -3.34 -3.82
CA ALA A 366 -0.44 -3.86 -3.47
C ALA A 366 0.07 -4.74 -4.64
N PHE A 367 1.36 -4.64 -4.99
CA PHE A 367 1.91 -5.55 -6.00
C PHE A 367 2.11 -6.96 -5.41
N ASP A 368 2.49 -7.05 -4.13
CA ASP A 368 2.67 -8.30 -3.37
C ASP A 368 1.46 -8.62 -2.49
N ALA A 369 0.25 -8.35 -3.00
CA ALA A 369 -0.97 -8.40 -2.22
C ALA A 369 -1.29 -9.83 -1.75
N MET A 370 -1.13 -10.10 -0.46
CA MET A 370 -1.47 -11.40 0.13
C MET A 370 -2.93 -11.48 0.57
N SER A 371 -3.38 -12.69 0.89
CA SER A 371 -4.73 -12.86 1.39
C SER A 371 -4.96 -12.16 2.72
N SER A 372 -6.02 -11.34 2.80
CA SER A 372 -6.41 -10.53 3.96
C SER A 372 -5.52 -9.32 4.28
N ASP A 373 -4.64 -8.92 3.36
CA ASP A 373 -3.75 -7.76 3.54
C ASP A 373 -4.49 -6.42 3.71
N SER A 374 -5.79 -6.37 3.39
CA SER A 374 -6.67 -5.23 3.66
C SER A 374 -6.10 -3.88 3.23
N PHE A 375 -5.39 -3.86 2.10
CA PHE A 375 -4.77 -2.66 1.52
C PHE A 375 -5.80 -1.53 1.35
N GLY A 376 -5.44 -0.32 1.75
CA GLY A 376 -6.36 0.83 1.70
C GLY A 376 -7.03 1.16 3.03
N VAL A 377 -6.70 0.47 4.14
CA VAL A 377 -7.26 0.79 5.46
C VAL A 377 -6.90 2.20 5.93
N SER A 378 -5.73 2.69 5.56
CA SER A 378 -5.27 4.06 5.78
C SER A 378 -4.74 4.62 4.47
N VAL A 379 -5.13 5.84 4.11
CA VAL A 379 -4.65 6.49 2.88
C VAL A 379 -4.35 7.95 3.17
N THR A 380 -3.33 8.51 2.52
CA THR A 380 -3.08 9.95 2.55
C THR A 380 -2.56 10.44 1.21
N ILE A 381 -2.85 11.68 0.84
CA ILE A 381 -2.35 12.32 -0.38
C ILE A 381 -1.83 13.72 -0.04
N SER A 382 -0.63 14.05 -0.51
CA SER A 382 -0.02 15.37 -0.37
C SER A 382 0.61 15.78 -1.69
N GLY A 383 0.02 16.79 -2.36
CA GLY A 383 0.37 17.07 -3.75
C GLY A 383 0.01 15.86 -4.60
N ASP A 384 1.00 15.31 -5.29
CA ASP A 384 0.85 14.11 -6.13
C ASP A 384 1.28 12.80 -5.44
N ASN A 385 1.86 12.87 -4.23
CA ASN A 385 2.31 11.68 -3.51
C ASN A 385 1.14 11.06 -2.73
N ILE A 386 0.98 9.75 -2.82
CA ILE A 386 -0.03 8.99 -2.10
C ILE A 386 0.68 7.94 -1.25
N ALA A 387 0.26 7.77 0.01
CA ALA A 387 0.66 6.63 0.83
C ALA A 387 -0.58 5.81 1.19
N VAL A 388 -0.43 4.48 1.19
CA VAL A 388 -1.49 3.53 1.52
C VAL A 388 -0.98 2.50 2.50
N GLY A 389 -1.66 2.36 3.64
CA GLY A 389 -1.37 1.35 4.65
C GLY A 389 -2.12 0.03 4.38
N SER A 390 -1.48 -1.07 4.77
CA SER A 390 -1.98 -2.44 4.63
C SER A 390 -1.58 -3.27 5.84
N PRO A 391 -2.54 -3.80 6.62
CA PRO A 391 -2.22 -4.67 7.73
C PRO A 391 -1.92 -6.09 7.22
N ARG A 392 -0.70 -6.58 7.43
CA ARG A 392 -0.31 -7.94 7.02
C ARG A 392 -0.53 -8.93 8.17
N LEU A 393 -1.12 -10.09 7.88
CA LEU A 393 -1.50 -11.04 8.93
C LEU A 393 -0.32 -11.78 9.59
N ASN A 394 0.88 -11.77 9.01
CA ASN A 394 2.08 -12.47 9.54
C ASN A 394 3.41 -11.73 9.28
N ASP A 395 3.36 -10.44 8.94
CA ASP A 395 4.51 -9.57 8.63
C ASP A 395 4.22 -8.20 9.30
N PRO A 396 5.23 -7.39 9.71
CA PRO A 396 5.00 -5.99 10.06
C PRO A 396 4.02 -5.29 9.12
N ASP A 397 3.07 -4.53 9.70
CA ASP A 397 2.18 -3.64 8.95
C ASP A 397 3.00 -2.84 7.92
N THR A 398 2.50 -2.78 6.69
CA THR A 398 3.25 -2.28 5.55
C THR A 398 2.60 -1.04 4.97
N VAL A 399 3.42 -0.05 4.61
CA VAL A 399 2.98 1.14 3.88
C VAL A 399 3.55 1.08 2.47
N TYR A 400 2.69 1.35 1.50
CA TYR A 400 3.04 1.48 0.10
C TYR A 400 2.97 2.94 -0.29
N LEU A 401 4.03 3.43 -0.93
CA LEU A 401 4.11 4.78 -1.43
C LEU A 401 3.96 4.79 -2.94
N PHE A 402 3.02 5.59 -3.40
CA PHE A 402 2.80 5.90 -4.80
C PHE A 402 3.21 7.35 -4.98
N SER A 403 4.48 7.56 -5.30
CA SER A 403 4.95 8.87 -5.76
C SER A 403 4.70 8.95 -7.27
N PRO A 404 4.58 10.15 -7.85
CA PRO A 404 4.77 10.31 -9.27
C PRO A 404 6.27 10.23 -9.52
N THR A 405 6.78 9.03 -9.70
CA THR A 405 7.30 8.69 -11.01
C THR A 405 6.05 8.16 -11.72
N ILE A 406 5.33 8.97 -12.48
CA ILE A 406 5.67 9.29 -13.85
C ILE A 406 5.00 10.63 -14.18
N THR A 407 5.79 11.61 -14.59
CA THR A 407 5.31 12.59 -15.58
C THR A 407 4.85 11.80 -16.80
N LEU A 408 3.54 11.73 -17.01
CA LEU A 408 2.86 11.15 -18.18
C LEU A 408 3.05 9.63 -18.37
N LEU A 409 2.34 8.81 -17.60
CA LEU A 409 2.01 7.46 -18.10
C LEU A 409 1.33 7.69 -19.47
N PRO A 410 1.69 6.93 -20.52
CA PRO A 410 0.98 6.99 -21.79
C PRO A 410 -0.53 6.83 -21.54
N PRO A 411 -1.40 7.47 -22.33
CA PRO A 411 -2.81 7.11 -22.31
C PRO A 411 -2.93 5.58 -22.51
N PRO A 412 -3.88 4.91 -21.82
CA PRO A 412 -4.05 3.47 -21.96
C PRO A 412 -4.21 3.10 -23.43
N CYS A 413 -3.65 1.96 -23.83
CA CYS A 413 -3.65 1.51 -25.22
C CYS A 413 -5.09 1.42 -25.71
N ASP A 414 -5.49 2.40 -26.51
CA ASP A 414 -6.83 2.52 -27.10
C ASP A 414 -6.71 2.39 -28.61
N CYS A 415 -6.85 1.16 -29.11
CA CYS A 415 -6.77 0.89 -30.53
C CYS A 415 -7.89 1.53 -31.35
N ASP A 416 -8.98 2.04 -30.74
CA ASP A 416 -9.98 2.83 -31.45
C ASP A 416 -9.48 4.25 -31.77
N ASN A 417 -8.48 4.74 -31.02
CA ASN A 417 -7.85 6.05 -31.21
C ASN A 417 -6.35 5.96 -31.53
N ALA A 418 -5.89 4.82 -32.07
CA ALA A 418 -4.49 4.61 -32.41
C ALA A 418 -3.95 5.70 -33.36
N THR A 419 -2.83 6.30 -32.99
CA THR A 419 -2.05 7.20 -33.84
C THR A 419 -1.44 6.46 -35.03
N HIS A 420 -1.08 5.19 -34.83
CA HIS A 420 -0.52 4.30 -35.84
C HIS A 420 -1.20 2.91 -35.74
N ALA A 421 -1.95 2.52 -36.76
CA ALA A 421 -2.68 1.27 -36.77
C ALA A 421 -2.16 0.34 -37.88
N GLY A 422 -1.88 -0.91 -37.53
CA GLY A 422 -1.56 -2.01 -38.42
C GLY A 422 -2.79 -2.62 -39.09
N THR A 423 -2.63 -3.84 -39.57
CA THR A 423 -3.62 -4.68 -40.24
C THR A 423 -3.67 -6.05 -39.54
N PRO A 424 -4.69 -6.89 -39.79
CA PRO A 424 -4.72 -8.24 -39.21
C PRO A 424 -3.69 -9.24 -39.77
N GLY A 425 -2.60 -8.80 -40.37
CA GLY A 425 -1.50 -9.66 -40.80
C GLY A 425 -0.15 -8.98 -40.60
N ASN A 426 0.93 -9.75 -40.72
CA ASN A 426 2.28 -9.33 -40.31
C ASN A 426 2.71 -7.96 -40.84
N ASP A 427 2.84 -7.01 -39.93
CA ASP A 427 3.19 -5.63 -40.17
C ASP A 427 4.56 -5.28 -39.63
N LYS A 428 5.14 -4.23 -40.21
CA LYS A 428 6.32 -3.56 -39.66
C LYS A 428 6.04 -2.06 -39.63
N HIS A 429 5.93 -1.50 -38.43
CA HIS A 429 5.58 -0.09 -38.23
C HIS A 429 6.54 0.55 -37.21
N ALA A 430 6.83 1.83 -37.38
CA ALA A 430 7.53 2.65 -36.41
C ALA A 430 6.71 3.92 -36.13
N GLY A 431 6.67 4.34 -34.87
CA GLY A 431 6.07 5.59 -34.42
C GLY A 431 6.92 6.80 -34.77
N THR A 432 6.73 7.85 -33.98
CA THR A 432 7.41 9.13 -34.06
C THR A 432 8.21 9.36 -32.78
N PRO A 433 9.10 10.38 -32.73
CA PRO A 433 9.80 10.71 -31.48
C PRO A 433 8.93 11.38 -30.39
N GLY A 434 7.61 11.22 -30.41
CA GLY A 434 6.73 11.69 -29.34
C GLY A 434 5.61 10.70 -29.10
N ASN A 435 4.88 10.86 -28.00
CA ASN A 435 3.92 9.89 -27.47
C ASN A 435 2.90 9.40 -28.52
N ASP A 436 2.99 8.12 -28.84
CA ASP A 436 2.16 7.44 -29.82
C ASP A 436 1.29 6.34 -29.17
N ILE A 437 0.13 6.08 -29.79
CA ILE A 437 -0.67 4.87 -29.54
C ILE A 437 -0.58 4.00 -30.80
N MET A 438 -0.06 2.79 -30.67
CA MET A 438 0.25 1.88 -31.77
C MET A 438 -0.42 0.52 -31.57
N CYS A 439 -1.03 -0.02 -32.63
CA CYS A 439 -1.71 -1.32 -32.58
C CYS A 439 -1.38 -2.21 -33.78
N GLY A 440 -0.94 -3.45 -33.53
CA GLY A 440 -0.69 -4.48 -34.55
C GLY A 440 -1.97 -5.23 -34.98
N PHE A 441 -2.87 -5.50 -34.03
CA PHE A 441 -4.07 -6.31 -34.16
C PHE A 441 -3.81 -7.80 -34.30
N GLY A 442 -3.26 -8.26 -35.42
CA GLY A 442 -2.98 -9.68 -35.56
C GLY A 442 -2.02 -10.00 -36.68
N GLY A 443 -1.49 -11.23 -36.67
CA GLY A 443 -0.29 -11.54 -37.42
C GLY A 443 0.94 -11.42 -36.52
N ASN A 444 2.12 -11.67 -37.08
CA ASN A 444 3.38 -11.56 -36.34
C ASN A 444 4.04 -10.24 -36.71
N ASP A 445 3.86 -9.26 -35.86
CA ASP A 445 4.15 -7.86 -36.10
C ASP A 445 5.50 -7.45 -35.54
N ARG A 446 6.00 -6.33 -36.04
CA ARG A 446 7.22 -5.70 -35.53
C ARG A 446 7.01 -4.19 -35.40
N ILE A 447 6.87 -3.72 -34.18
CA ILE A 447 6.44 -2.35 -33.86
C ILE A 447 7.52 -1.65 -33.04
N PHE A 448 7.85 -0.40 -33.39
CA PHE A 448 8.86 0.42 -32.71
C PHE A 448 8.26 1.76 -32.28
N GLY A 449 8.32 2.13 -31.00
CA GLY A 449 7.87 3.44 -30.50
C GLY A 449 8.79 4.57 -30.92
N GLU A 450 10.09 4.29 -30.92
CA GLU A 450 11.20 5.23 -31.16
C GLU A 450 11.46 6.11 -29.94
N GLY A 451 10.62 7.10 -29.64
CA GLY A 451 10.76 7.81 -28.38
C GLY A 451 9.55 8.64 -28.03
N GLY A 452 9.43 9.03 -26.78
CA GLY A 452 8.16 9.54 -26.24
C GLY A 452 7.69 8.62 -25.13
N HIS A 453 6.44 8.80 -24.71
CA HIS A 453 5.76 7.86 -23.82
C HIS A 453 4.70 7.15 -24.64
N ASP A 454 5.04 6.00 -25.17
CA ASP A 454 4.29 5.27 -26.19
C ASP A 454 3.44 4.17 -25.57
N CYS A 455 2.32 3.84 -26.22
CA CYS A 455 1.51 2.67 -25.90
C CYS A 455 1.45 1.76 -27.13
N ILE A 456 1.94 0.53 -26.98
CA ILE A 456 2.11 -0.44 -28.05
C ILE A 456 1.30 -1.70 -27.73
N ASP A 457 0.29 -2.01 -28.54
CA ASP A 457 -0.49 -3.25 -28.45
C ASP A 457 -0.15 -4.14 -29.66
N GLY A 458 0.49 -5.29 -29.45
CA GLY A 458 0.83 -6.26 -30.49
C GLY A 458 -0.43 -6.93 -31.05
N GLY A 459 -1.20 -7.53 -30.16
CA GLY A 459 -2.45 -8.20 -30.50
C GLY A 459 -2.23 -9.69 -30.65
N SER A 460 -2.78 -10.31 -31.69
CA SER A 460 -2.72 -11.76 -31.84
C SER A 460 -1.63 -12.24 -32.78
N GLY A 461 -0.69 -13.03 -32.28
CA GLY A 461 0.41 -13.60 -33.06
C GLY A 461 1.70 -13.48 -32.28
N ASN A 462 2.84 -13.79 -32.92
CA ASN A 462 4.13 -13.72 -32.23
C ASN A 462 4.84 -12.44 -32.63
N ASP A 463 4.69 -11.42 -31.81
CA ASP A 463 5.04 -10.04 -32.06
C ASP A 463 6.43 -9.67 -31.53
N ARG A 464 6.94 -8.55 -32.02
CA ARG A 464 8.18 -7.93 -31.53
C ARG A 464 7.96 -6.46 -31.30
N LEU A 465 7.87 -6.07 -30.04
CA LEU A 465 7.55 -4.71 -29.60
C LEU A 465 8.80 -4.07 -29.00
N PHE A 466 9.06 -2.82 -29.37
CA PHE A 466 10.19 -2.03 -28.90
C PHE A 466 9.65 -0.66 -28.49
N GLY A 467 9.79 -0.28 -27.21
CA GLY A 467 9.37 1.03 -26.70
C GLY A 467 10.26 2.13 -27.26
N GLY A 468 11.54 2.11 -26.87
CA GLY A 468 12.51 3.08 -27.32
C GLY A 468 12.93 3.96 -26.15
N SER A 469 12.92 5.27 -26.30
CA SER A 469 13.24 6.18 -25.20
C SER A 469 12.00 6.80 -24.57
N GLY A 470 11.92 6.79 -23.25
CA GLY A 470 10.82 7.31 -22.46
C GLY A 470 9.97 6.18 -21.89
N ASN A 471 9.05 6.53 -21.01
CA ASN A 471 8.26 5.56 -20.24
C ASN A 471 7.11 5.02 -21.08
N ASP A 472 7.21 3.77 -21.51
CA ASP A 472 6.34 3.14 -22.48
C ASP A 472 5.44 2.06 -21.86
N ILE A 473 4.35 1.72 -22.55
CA ILE A 473 3.48 0.58 -22.23
C ILE A 473 3.49 -0.38 -23.42
N LEU A 474 3.91 -1.62 -23.21
CA LEU A 474 3.94 -2.67 -24.24
C LEU A 474 3.05 -3.85 -23.82
N LEU A 475 2.13 -4.24 -24.70
CA LEU A 475 1.19 -5.34 -24.50
C LEU A 475 1.36 -6.37 -25.62
N GLY A 476 1.82 -7.57 -25.28
CA GLY A 476 1.97 -8.69 -26.23
C GLY A 476 0.61 -9.23 -26.67
N ARG A 477 -0.17 -9.68 -25.67
CA ARG A 477 -1.56 -10.21 -25.71
C ARG A 477 -1.65 -11.71 -25.92
N SER A 478 -1.40 -12.24 -27.10
CA SER A 478 -1.55 -13.68 -27.31
C SER A 478 -0.62 -14.16 -28.41
N GLY A 479 0.08 -15.26 -28.14
CA GLY A 479 1.19 -15.74 -28.94
C GLY A 479 2.52 -15.49 -28.24
N ASP A 480 3.57 -16.22 -28.63
CA ASP A 480 4.88 -16.09 -27.98
C ASP A 480 5.57 -14.79 -28.46
N ASP A 481 5.51 -13.75 -27.64
CA ASP A 481 5.90 -12.38 -27.95
C ASP A 481 7.32 -12.03 -27.46
N HIS A 482 7.90 -10.99 -28.05
CA HIS A 482 9.14 -10.38 -27.58
C HIS A 482 8.95 -8.89 -27.32
N LEU A 483 9.04 -8.48 -26.06
CA LEU A 483 8.87 -7.09 -25.64
C LEU A 483 10.22 -6.52 -25.15
N ARG A 484 10.51 -5.27 -25.51
CA ARG A 484 11.69 -4.52 -25.03
C ARG A 484 11.28 -3.09 -24.71
N GLY A 485 11.44 -2.67 -23.45
CA GLY A 485 11.21 -1.28 -23.03
C GLY A 485 12.27 -0.36 -23.61
N GLU A 486 13.53 -0.78 -23.45
CA GLU A 486 14.76 -0.09 -23.83
C GLU A 486 15.21 0.97 -22.81
N ALA A 487 14.79 2.23 -22.88
CA ALA A 487 15.24 3.24 -21.92
C ALA A 487 14.05 4.03 -21.41
N GLY A 488 13.83 4.07 -20.10
CA GLY A 488 12.63 4.64 -19.52
C GLY A 488 12.14 3.79 -18.35
N HIS A 489 11.09 4.22 -17.70
CA HIS A 489 10.38 3.40 -16.72
C HIS A 489 9.17 2.78 -17.39
N ASP A 490 9.30 1.54 -17.83
CA ASP A 490 8.40 0.90 -18.77
C ASP A 490 7.46 -0.09 -18.09
N LEU A 491 6.29 -0.31 -18.69
CA LEU A 491 5.34 -1.36 -18.31
C LEU A 491 5.19 -2.36 -19.46
N LEU A 492 5.63 -3.59 -19.24
CA LEU A 492 5.60 -4.65 -20.24
C LEU A 492 4.75 -5.82 -19.74
N ASN A 493 3.74 -6.22 -20.51
CA ASN A 493 2.89 -7.36 -20.17
C ASN A 493 2.76 -8.32 -21.37
N GLY A 494 3.24 -9.55 -21.19
CA GLY A 494 3.16 -10.66 -22.14
C GLY A 494 1.72 -11.15 -22.34
N ASN A 495 1.03 -11.42 -21.23
CA ASN A 495 -0.34 -11.96 -21.09
C ASN A 495 -0.42 -13.49 -21.18
N ARG A 496 -0.40 -14.05 -22.39
CA ARG A 496 -0.64 -15.49 -22.59
C ARG A 496 0.40 -16.02 -23.53
N ASP A 497 0.72 -17.30 -23.33
CA ASP A 497 1.73 -18.04 -24.09
C ASP A 497 3.14 -17.62 -23.64
N ASN A 498 4.20 -18.14 -24.29
CA ASN A 498 5.55 -18.06 -23.70
C ASN A 498 6.29 -16.82 -24.21
N ASP A 499 6.39 -15.81 -23.35
CA ASP A 499 6.88 -14.50 -23.71
C ASP A 499 8.33 -14.27 -23.30
N VAL A 500 8.99 -13.34 -24.00
CA VAL A 500 10.33 -12.87 -23.65
C VAL A 500 10.30 -11.37 -23.47
N ILE A 501 10.50 -10.93 -22.24
CA ILE A 501 10.30 -9.55 -21.82
C ILE A 501 11.62 -9.01 -21.26
N HIS A 502 12.04 -7.83 -21.76
CA HIS A 502 13.22 -7.13 -21.27
C HIS A 502 12.83 -5.68 -20.93
N GLY A 503 13.05 -5.26 -19.70
CA GLY A 503 12.83 -3.88 -19.25
C GLY A 503 13.79 -2.93 -19.95
N GLY A 504 15.04 -2.92 -19.49
CA GLY A 504 16.10 -2.12 -20.12
C GLY A 504 16.82 -1.25 -19.10
N GLU A 505 16.94 0.05 -19.39
CA GLU A 505 17.43 1.04 -18.44
C GLU A 505 16.24 1.77 -17.79
N GLY A 506 16.17 1.77 -16.46
CA GLY A 506 15.14 2.42 -15.67
C GLY A 506 14.39 1.41 -14.81
N ASP A 507 13.60 1.91 -13.87
CA ASP A 507 12.80 1.08 -12.96
C ASP A 507 11.54 0.59 -13.71
N ASP A 508 11.54 -0.68 -14.10
CA ASP A 508 10.54 -1.28 -15.00
C ASP A 508 9.56 -2.22 -14.28
N ILE A 509 8.36 -2.41 -14.87
CA ILE A 509 7.40 -3.45 -14.46
C ILE A 509 7.24 -4.46 -15.59
N LEU A 510 7.53 -5.73 -15.30
CA LEU A 510 7.42 -6.84 -16.24
C LEU A 510 6.44 -7.90 -15.73
N GLN A 511 5.51 -8.30 -16.59
CA GLN A 511 4.47 -9.30 -16.29
C GLN A 511 4.42 -10.37 -17.37
N GLY A 512 4.73 -11.62 -17.03
CA GLY A 512 4.58 -12.78 -17.91
C GLY A 512 3.12 -13.22 -18.04
N GLU A 513 2.45 -13.34 -16.89
CA GLU A 513 1.07 -13.75 -16.67
C GLU A 513 0.81 -15.25 -16.88
N SER A 514 0.74 -15.78 -18.09
CA SER A 514 0.49 -17.22 -18.25
C SER A 514 1.25 -17.80 -19.41
N GLY A 515 2.05 -18.82 -19.16
CA GLY A 515 3.05 -19.27 -20.10
C GLY A 515 4.32 -19.62 -19.34
N ASN A 516 5.31 -20.16 -20.05
CA ASN A 516 6.64 -20.33 -19.49
C ASN A 516 7.49 -19.17 -20.01
N ASP A 517 7.55 -18.10 -19.23
CA ASP A 517 8.03 -16.79 -19.63
C ASP A 517 9.51 -16.59 -19.30
N THR A 518 10.15 -15.65 -19.97
CA THR A 518 11.51 -15.20 -19.67
C THR A 518 11.53 -13.69 -19.49
N LEU A 519 11.72 -13.24 -18.26
CA LEU A 519 11.72 -11.83 -17.87
C LEU A 519 13.12 -11.39 -17.43
N ARG A 520 13.50 -10.18 -17.84
CA ARG A 520 14.75 -9.54 -17.41
C ARG A 520 14.54 -8.05 -17.15
N GLY A 521 14.76 -7.60 -15.93
CA GLY A 521 14.71 -6.18 -15.55
C GLY A 521 15.80 -5.36 -16.23
N ASP A 522 17.02 -5.90 -16.22
CA ASP A 522 18.25 -5.29 -16.75
C ASP A 522 18.87 -4.27 -15.76
N ALA A 523 18.60 -2.98 -15.84
CA ALA A 523 19.23 -2.00 -14.96
C ALA A 523 18.22 -0.99 -14.41
N GLY A 524 18.05 -0.95 -13.10
CA GLY A 524 17.00 -0.16 -12.44
C GLY A 524 16.48 -0.93 -11.22
N GLU A 525 15.64 -0.31 -10.40
CA GLU A 525 14.92 -1.04 -9.37
C GLU A 525 13.65 -1.65 -10.01
N ASP A 526 13.73 -2.91 -10.44
CA ASP A 526 12.71 -3.53 -11.29
C ASP A 526 11.70 -4.39 -10.50
N SER A 527 10.50 -4.55 -11.06
CA SER A 527 9.46 -5.44 -10.54
C SER A 527 9.02 -6.47 -11.59
N LEU A 528 9.27 -7.75 -11.31
CA LEU A 528 9.01 -8.86 -12.21
C LEU A 528 8.02 -9.85 -11.60
N SER A 529 6.97 -10.23 -12.34
CA SER A 529 6.07 -11.34 -12.01
C SER A 529 5.96 -12.32 -13.18
N GLY A 530 6.21 -13.60 -12.90
CA GLY A 530 6.13 -14.70 -13.86
C GLY A 530 4.69 -15.07 -14.17
N GLY A 531 3.91 -15.32 -13.12
CA GLY A 531 2.50 -15.68 -13.22
C GLY A 531 2.30 -17.19 -13.17
N SER A 532 1.73 -17.79 -14.21
CA SER A 532 1.48 -19.24 -14.24
C SER A 532 2.27 -19.95 -15.31
N GLY A 533 3.09 -20.91 -14.92
CA GLY A 533 3.94 -21.71 -15.79
C GLY A 533 5.34 -21.81 -15.18
N ASP A 534 6.26 -22.49 -15.86
CA ASP A 534 7.64 -22.60 -15.35
C ASP A 534 8.49 -21.47 -15.95
N ASP A 535 8.77 -20.43 -15.16
CA ASP A 535 9.30 -19.15 -15.62
C ASP A 535 10.80 -18.95 -15.33
N ASN A 536 11.46 -18.05 -16.09
CA ASN A 536 12.82 -17.60 -15.84
C ASN A 536 12.89 -16.09 -15.63
N LEU A 537 13.18 -15.66 -14.41
CA LEU A 537 13.18 -14.25 -14.02
C LEU A 537 14.57 -13.81 -13.56
N ARG A 538 14.97 -12.61 -13.98
CA ARG A 538 16.24 -11.99 -13.58
C ARG A 538 16.05 -10.51 -13.31
N GLY A 539 16.38 -10.04 -12.12
CA GLY A 539 16.33 -8.63 -11.75
C GLY A 539 17.36 -7.84 -12.56
N GLY A 540 18.61 -7.91 -12.14
CA GLY A 540 19.71 -7.32 -12.89
C GLY A 540 20.65 -6.55 -11.98
N SER A 541 20.60 -5.23 -12.03
CA SER A 541 21.39 -4.39 -11.14
C SER A 541 20.49 -3.43 -10.40
N ASN A 542 20.81 -3.19 -9.12
CA ASN A 542 20.01 -2.49 -8.12
C ASN A 542 19.00 -3.42 -7.43
N ASP A 543 18.33 -2.87 -6.41
CA ASP A 543 17.45 -3.62 -5.53
C ASP A 543 16.13 -3.96 -6.26
N ASP A 544 15.93 -5.23 -6.59
CA ASP A 544 14.83 -5.74 -7.42
C ASP A 544 13.76 -6.51 -6.62
N ILE A 545 12.56 -6.62 -7.19
CA ILE A 545 11.47 -7.45 -6.67
C ILE A 545 11.04 -8.47 -7.71
N ILE A 546 11.11 -9.75 -7.36
CA ILE A 546 10.87 -10.86 -8.28
C ILE A 546 9.92 -11.89 -7.66
N GLU A 547 8.83 -12.20 -8.37
CA GLU A 547 7.84 -13.19 -7.97
C GLU A 547 7.63 -14.24 -9.07
N GLY A 548 7.83 -15.52 -8.75
CA GLY A 548 7.61 -16.65 -9.67
C GLY A 548 6.13 -17.00 -9.81
N ASP A 549 5.33 -16.76 -8.76
CA ASP A 549 3.91 -17.06 -8.66
C ASP A 549 3.61 -18.58 -8.66
N THR A 550 3.25 -19.19 -9.79
CA THR A 550 2.82 -20.60 -9.82
C THR A 550 3.53 -21.39 -10.91
N GLY A 551 4.25 -22.43 -10.53
CA GLY A 551 5.02 -23.28 -11.42
C GLY A 551 6.35 -23.61 -10.78
N ASN A 552 7.28 -24.20 -11.54
CA ASN A 552 8.63 -24.47 -11.04
C ASN A 552 9.56 -23.42 -11.63
N ASP A 553 9.74 -22.34 -10.88
CA ASP A 553 10.31 -21.10 -11.39
C ASP A 553 11.80 -21.01 -11.10
N SER A 554 12.51 -20.23 -11.91
CA SER A 554 13.92 -19.93 -11.72
C SER A 554 14.12 -18.43 -11.62
N LEU A 555 14.36 -17.94 -10.41
CA LEU A 555 14.52 -16.54 -10.07
C LEU A 555 15.98 -16.24 -9.75
N ARG A 556 16.45 -15.06 -10.17
CA ARG A 556 17.79 -14.56 -9.85
C ARG A 556 17.80 -13.06 -9.61
N GLY A 557 18.27 -12.62 -8.45
CA GLY A 557 18.34 -11.21 -8.04
C GLY A 557 19.41 -10.44 -8.80
N ASN A 558 20.64 -10.99 -8.77
CA ASN A 558 21.86 -10.42 -9.33
C ASN A 558 22.53 -9.38 -8.41
N ASP A 559 22.79 -8.15 -8.85
CA ASP A 559 23.51 -7.18 -8.02
C ASP A 559 22.47 -6.30 -7.30
N GLY A 560 22.37 -6.28 -5.97
CA GLY A 560 21.35 -5.47 -5.30
C GLY A 560 20.97 -6.03 -3.94
N ASN A 561 20.11 -5.38 -3.16
CA ASN A 561 19.44 -6.04 -2.04
C ASN A 561 18.03 -6.41 -2.47
N ASP A 562 17.84 -7.65 -2.89
CA ASP A 562 16.67 -8.05 -3.66
C ASP A 562 15.61 -8.73 -2.79
N ILE A 563 14.37 -8.75 -3.28
CA ILE A 563 13.26 -9.51 -2.70
C ILE A 563 12.79 -10.54 -3.72
N LEU A 564 13.04 -11.82 -3.45
CA LEU A 564 12.64 -12.93 -4.35
C LEU A 564 11.67 -13.88 -3.67
N ARG A 565 10.62 -14.27 -4.39
CA ARG A 565 9.60 -15.22 -3.94
C ARG A 565 9.34 -16.26 -5.03
N GLY A 566 9.62 -17.54 -4.74
CA GLY A 566 9.33 -18.66 -5.64
C GLY A 566 7.85 -18.76 -5.94
N GLY A 567 7.05 -19.09 -4.91
CA GLY A 567 5.59 -19.12 -5.04
C GLY A 567 5.05 -20.52 -4.78
N THR A 568 4.35 -21.13 -5.73
CA THR A 568 3.92 -22.52 -5.59
C THR A 568 4.57 -23.39 -6.66
N GLY A 569 5.19 -24.48 -6.24
CA GLY A 569 5.92 -25.43 -7.09
C GLY A 569 7.34 -25.58 -6.57
N ASP A 570 8.15 -26.44 -7.19
CA ASP A 570 9.52 -26.69 -6.74
C ASP A 570 10.47 -25.66 -7.39
N ASP A 571 10.77 -24.58 -6.67
CA ASP A 571 11.41 -23.38 -7.22
C ASP A 571 12.94 -23.33 -7.02
N ILE A 572 13.61 -22.50 -7.83
CA ILE A 572 15.01 -22.11 -7.64
C ILE A 572 15.07 -20.60 -7.44
N VAL A 573 15.48 -20.17 -6.25
CA VAL A 573 15.60 -18.78 -5.82
C VAL A 573 17.06 -18.46 -5.49
N ASP A 574 17.65 -17.49 -6.19
CA ASP A 574 19.09 -17.17 -6.16
C ASP A 574 19.30 -15.66 -5.97
N GLY A 575 19.75 -15.22 -4.78
CA GLY A 575 20.03 -13.82 -4.44
C GLY A 575 21.19 -13.23 -5.26
N ASP A 576 22.35 -13.91 -5.21
CA ASP A 576 23.62 -13.52 -5.87
C ASP A 576 24.41 -12.51 -5.00
N ASP A 577 24.64 -11.26 -5.42
CA ASP A 577 25.41 -10.28 -4.64
C ASP A 577 24.45 -9.30 -3.96
N GLY A 578 24.30 -9.33 -2.63
CA GLY A 578 23.22 -8.61 -1.98
C GLY A 578 23.03 -8.84 -0.50
N ASN A 579 22.23 -8.03 0.19
CA ASN A 579 21.63 -8.49 1.45
C ASN A 579 20.16 -8.79 1.17
N ASP A 580 19.89 -10.01 0.74
CA ASP A 580 18.63 -10.35 0.08
C ASP A 580 17.58 -10.88 1.04
N ASN A 581 16.33 -10.81 0.61
CA ASN A 581 15.20 -11.43 1.27
C ASN A 581 14.54 -12.46 0.35
N LEU A 582 14.77 -13.74 0.64
CA LEU A 582 14.48 -14.85 -0.24
C LEU A 582 13.44 -15.79 0.37
N SER A 583 12.46 -16.20 -0.42
CA SER A 583 11.40 -17.12 0.01
C SER A 583 11.15 -18.20 -1.04
N GLY A 584 11.24 -19.47 -0.66
CA GLY A 584 10.80 -20.60 -1.50
C GLY A 584 9.28 -20.64 -1.63
N ASN A 585 8.59 -20.53 -0.49
CA ASN A 585 7.14 -20.61 -0.32
C ASN A 585 6.62 -22.06 -0.31
N SER A 586 5.84 -22.49 -1.31
CA SER A 586 5.19 -23.81 -1.28
C SER A 586 5.80 -24.76 -2.30
N GLY A 587 6.58 -25.72 -1.84
CA GLY A 587 7.23 -26.69 -2.72
C GLY A 587 8.50 -27.26 -2.10
N ASN A 588 9.27 -28.02 -2.87
CA ASN A 588 10.61 -28.44 -2.43
C ASN A 588 11.62 -27.56 -3.14
N ASP A 589 12.01 -26.48 -2.48
CA ASP A 589 12.68 -25.37 -3.13
C ASP A 589 14.19 -25.43 -2.95
N ILE A 590 14.90 -24.73 -3.84
CA ILE A 590 16.33 -24.45 -3.70
C ILE A 590 16.49 -22.94 -3.52
N VAL A 591 16.86 -22.51 -2.32
CA VAL A 591 17.06 -21.09 -1.98
C VAL A 591 18.55 -20.83 -1.72
N LYS A 592 19.14 -19.81 -2.35
CA LYS A 592 20.55 -19.44 -2.18
C LYS A 592 20.72 -17.94 -1.99
N GLY A 593 21.42 -17.53 -0.93
CA GLY A 593 21.80 -16.13 -0.69
C GLY A 593 23.01 -15.70 -1.53
N ASP A 594 24.05 -16.55 -1.53
CA ASP A 594 25.35 -16.30 -2.13
C ASP A 594 26.20 -15.26 -1.37
N ALA A 595 26.22 -13.96 -1.69
CA ALA A 595 27.14 -13.01 -1.07
C ALA A 595 26.44 -11.82 -0.41
N GLY A 596 26.55 -11.73 0.91
CA GLY A 596 26.10 -10.65 1.77
C GLY A 596 25.30 -11.23 2.93
N ASN A 597 24.53 -10.41 3.68
CA ASN A 597 23.82 -10.91 4.87
C ASN A 597 22.36 -11.17 4.52
N ASP A 598 22.07 -12.42 4.19
CA ASP A 598 20.80 -12.78 3.59
C ASP A 598 19.78 -13.24 4.62
N ARG A 599 18.51 -13.01 4.31
CA ARG A 599 17.37 -13.53 5.06
C ARG A 599 16.59 -14.48 4.17
N MET A 600 16.47 -15.73 4.59
CA MET A 600 15.94 -16.79 3.75
C MET A 600 14.86 -17.60 4.47
N PHE A 601 13.81 -17.96 3.74
CA PHE A 601 12.72 -18.81 4.21
C PHE A 601 12.43 -19.94 3.21
N GLY A 602 12.44 -21.19 3.68
CA GLY A 602 11.91 -22.34 2.93
C GLY A 602 10.39 -22.29 2.86
N ASN A 603 9.77 -22.12 4.05
CA ASN A 603 8.33 -22.17 4.30
C ASN A 603 7.77 -23.59 4.32
N SER A 604 7.21 -24.10 3.23
CA SER A 604 6.52 -25.40 3.26
C SER A 604 6.99 -26.35 2.17
N GLY A 605 7.33 -27.57 2.59
CA GLY A 605 7.92 -28.61 1.74
C GLY A 605 9.37 -28.84 2.16
N ASN A 606 10.08 -29.73 1.46
CA ASN A 606 11.41 -30.15 1.89
C ASN A 606 12.49 -29.35 1.15
N ASP A 607 13.03 -28.34 1.80
CA ASP A 607 13.81 -27.31 1.13
C ASP A 607 15.33 -27.52 1.23
N MET A 608 16.06 -26.99 0.24
CA MET A 608 17.52 -26.91 0.27
C MET A 608 17.96 -25.45 0.29
N MET A 609 18.59 -25.04 1.39
CA MET A 609 18.97 -23.64 1.60
C MET A 609 20.49 -23.47 1.77
N ARG A 610 21.05 -22.44 1.15
CA ARG A 610 22.47 -22.07 1.26
C ARG A 610 22.61 -20.57 1.48
N GLY A 611 23.10 -20.15 2.65
CA GLY A 611 23.39 -18.75 2.96
C GLY A 611 24.49 -18.23 2.05
N GLY A 612 25.72 -18.70 2.25
CA GLY A 612 26.84 -18.37 1.38
C GLY A 612 27.93 -17.66 2.17
N ALA A 613 28.22 -16.42 1.84
CA ALA A 613 29.21 -15.59 2.52
C ALA A 613 28.55 -14.37 3.13
N GLY A 614 28.61 -14.24 4.45
CA GLY A 614 28.03 -13.13 5.21
C GLY A 614 27.24 -13.67 6.39
N ALA A 615 26.69 -12.80 7.24
CA ALA A 615 25.99 -13.24 8.43
C ALA A 615 24.52 -13.50 8.12
N ASP A 616 24.20 -14.75 7.80
CA ASP A 616 22.90 -15.13 7.21
C ASP A 616 21.87 -15.57 8.24
N VAL A 617 20.60 -15.48 7.87
CA VAL A 617 19.47 -15.96 8.67
C VAL A 617 18.58 -16.87 7.83
N LEU A 618 18.58 -18.16 8.14
CA LEU A 618 17.84 -19.20 7.42
C LEU A 618 16.75 -19.82 8.30
N PHE A 619 15.52 -19.89 7.76
CA PHE A 619 14.38 -20.59 8.35
C PHE A 619 13.87 -21.67 7.36
N GLY A 620 13.91 -22.95 7.73
CA GLY A 620 13.32 -24.03 6.93
C GLY A 620 11.79 -24.10 7.05
N ASP A 621 11.29 -23.84 8.26
CA ASP A 621 9.88 -23.79 8.65
C ASP A 621 9.15 -25.14 8.68
N ALA A 622 8.62 -25.67 7.59
CA ALA A 622 7.79 -26.87 7.61
C ALA A 622 8.17 -27.88 6.52
N GLY A 623 8.87 -28.93 6.90
CA GLY A 623 9.33 -30.00 6.02
C GLY A 623 10.59 -30.63 6.59
N ASP A 624 11.15 -31.61 5.88
CA ASP A 624 12.47 -32.15 6.22
C ASP A 624 13.53 -31.36 5.41
N ASP A 625 14.15 -30.34 6.03
CA ASP A 625 14.95 -29.34 5.31
C ASP A 625 16.48 -29.57 5.40
N ASP A 626 17.28 -29.14 4.40
CA ASP A 626 18.76 -29.11 4.42
C ASP A 626 19.27 -27.66 4.33
N LEU A 627 19.66 -27.11 5.48
CA LEU A 627 20.16 -25.74 5.66
C LEU A 627 21.68 -25.73 5.79
N ASN A 628 22.34 -24.82 5.08
CA ASN A 628 23.76 -24.56 5.20
C ASN A 628 24.04 -23.05 5.27
N GLY A 629 24.53 -22.55 6.41
CA GLY A 629 24.85 -21.14 6.62
C GLY A 629 25.99 -20.69 5.72
N GLY A 630 27.14 -21.35 5.82
CA GLY A 630 28.26 -21.11 4.92
C GLY A 630 29.43 -20.48 5.65
N GLY A 631 29.75 -19.23 5.34
CA GLY A 631 30.83 -18.49 5.96
C GLY A 631 30.31 -17.27 6.70
N ASP A 632 31.02 -16.89 7.78
CA ASP A 632 30.61 -15.90 8.77
C ASP A 632 29.53 -16.44 9.74
N SER A 633 28.95 -15.57 10.56
CA SER A 633 28.23 -15.97 11.77
C SER A 633 26.73 -16.06 11.49
N ASP A 634 26.21 -17.29 11.42
CA ASP A 634 24.87 -17.53 10.89
C ASP A 634 23.83 -17.90 11.95
N ILE A 635 22.55 -17.69 11.62
CA ILE A 635 21.39 -18.13 12.40
C ILE A 635 20.57 -19.08 11.56
N LEU A 636 20.48 -20.35 11.98
CA LEU A 636 19.72 -21.39 11.29
C LEU A 636 18.60 -21.92 12.19
N SER A 637 17.39 -22.00 11.64
CA SER A 637 16.23 -22.60 12.28
C SER A 637 15.60 -23.66 11.36
N GLY A 638 15.54 -24.92 11.81
CA GLY A 638 14.93 -26.03 11.07
C GLY A 638 13.43 -25.85 10.97
N GLY A 639 12.71 -26.04 12.08
CA GLY A 639 11.27 -25.78 12.11
C GLY A 639 10.48 -27.01 12.55
N ASN A 640 9.53 -27.45 11.74
CA ASN A 640 8.84 -28.72 11.94
C ASN A 640 9.31 -29.72 10.87
N GLY A 641 9.78 -30.87 11.30
CA GLY A 641 10.25 -31.95 10.43
C GLY A 641 11.62 -32.43 10.89
N ASN A 642 12.29 -33.26 10.10
CA ASN A 642 13.58 -33.81 10.45
C ASN A 642 14.67 -33.10 9.63
N ASP A 643 15.28 -32.10 10.25
CA ASP A 643 16.10 -31.15 9.52
C ASP A 643 17.60 -31.47 9.60
N ILE A 644 18.35 -30.98 8.63
CA ILE A 644 19.81 -30.98 8.61
C ILE A 644 20.28 -29.53 8.61
N LEU A 645 20.96 -29.11 9.67
CA LEU A 645 21.50 -27.76 9.81
C LEU A 645 23.03 -27.82 9.82
N ARG A 646 23.69 -27.07 8.93
CA ARG A 646 25.15 -26.92 8.89
C ARG A 646 25.49 -25.44 9.03
N GLY A 647 26.15 -25.05 10.12
CA GLY A 647 26.59 -23.67 10.36
C GLY A 647 27.67 -23.26 9.36
N GLY A 648 28.80 -23.97 9.38
CA GLY A 648 29.86 -23.77 8.40
C GLY A 648 31.08 -23.18 9.06
N SER A 649 31.50 -21.97 8.69
CA SER A 649 32.63 -21.30 9.35
C SER A 649 32.19 -20.00 9.98
N GLY A 650 32.34 -19.85 11.29
CA GLY A 650 31.86 -18.66 11.98
C GLY A 650 31.49 -19.01 13.41
N ASN A 651 30.75 -18.14 14.07
CA ASN A 651 30.11 -18.51 15.34
C ASN A 651 28.62 -18.61 15.08
N ASP A 652 28.12 -19.84 14.98
CA ASP A 652 26.78 -20.07 14.45
C ASP A 652 25.76 -20.36 15.55
N SER A 653 24.48 -20.09 15.26
CA SER A 653 23.34 -20.37 16.12
C SER A 653 22.37 -21.30 15.42
N LEU A 654 22.33 -22.57 15.84
CA LEU A 654 21.51 -23.62 15.23
C LEU A 654 20.34 -24.01 16.14
N ASN A 655 19.13 -24.03 15.58
CA ASN A 655 17.91 -24.39 16.28
C ASN A 655 17.02 -25.33 15.45
N GLY A 656 17.06 -26.63 15.71
CA GLY A 656 16.25 -27.59 14.95
C GLY A 656 14.73 -27.50 15.23
N LEU A 657 14.33 -27.05 16.42
CA LEU A 657 12.93 -26.99 16.87
C LEU A 657 12.24 -28.36 16.97
N ARG A 658 11.26 -28.68 16.12
CA ARG A 658 10.39 -29.86 16.26
C ARG A 658 10.74 -30.94 15.26
N GLY A 659 11.35 -32.01 15.76
CA GLY A 659 11.48 -33.27 15.05
C GLY A 659 12.75 -33.97 15.46
N ILE A 660 13.38 -34.70 14.53
CA ILE A 660 14.69 -35.32 14.73
C ILE A 660 15.70 -34.59 13.86
N ASP A 661 16.46 -33.70 14.49
CA ASP A 661 17.31 -32.75 13.77
C ASP A 661 18.80 -33.13 13.89
N VAL A 662 19.53 -32.99 12.79
CA VAL A 662 20.98 -33.17 12.71
C VAL A 662 21.64 -31.81 12.59
N CYS A 663 22.53 -31.46 13.53
CA CYS A 663 23.16 -30.14 13.57
C CYS A 663 24.68 -30.25 13.54
N ASP A 664 25.34 -29.63 12.57
CA ASP A 664 26.79 -29.50 12.49
C ASP A 664 27.15 -28.01 12.55
N GLY A 665 27.72 -27.56 13.68
CA GLY A 665 28.16 -26.17 13.80
C GLY A 665 29.36 -25.84 12.91
N GLY A 666 30.13 -26.83 12.47
CA GLY A 666 31.33 -26.58 11.69
C GLY A 666 32.47 -25.98 12.53
N SER A 667 33.12 -24.92 12.02
CA SER A 667 34.29 -24.31 12.64
C SER A 667 33.97 -22.99 13.34
N GLY A 668 34.32 -22.90 14.62
CA GLY A 668 34.27 -21.67 15.41
C GLY A 668 33.62 -21.91 16.77
N VAL A 669 32.88 -20.94 17.31
CA VAL A 669 32.22 -21.05 18.62
C VAL A 669 30.71 -21.08 18.44
N ASP A 670 30.19 -22.28 18.26
CA ASP A 670 28.79 -22.47 17.89
C ASP A 670 27.89 -22.72 19.09
N SER A 671 26.64 -22.32 18.93
CA SER A 671 25.55 -22.56 19.85
C SER A 671 24.47 -23.39 19.16
N ALA A 672 24.03 -24.45 19.84
CA ALA A 672 22.93 -25.28 19.39
C ALA A 672 22.02 -25.59 20.58
N ASN A 673 20.71 -25.59 20.37
CA ASN A 673 19.76 -25.91 21.44
C ASN A 673 19.62 -27.45 21.63
N SER A 674 18.81 -27.86 22.61
CA SER A 674 18.69 -29.26 23.00
C SER A 674 17.88 -30.15 22.05
N THR A 675 17.36 -29.61 20.94
CA THR A 675 16.56 -30.39 19.96
C THR A 675 17.42 -31.01 18.87
N CYS A 676 18.67 -30.56 18.70
CA CYS A 676 19.68 -31.21 17.88
C CYS A 676 20.10 -32.58 18.47
N GLU A 677 19.78 -33.69 17.79
CA GLU A 677 20.10 -35.05 18.27
C GLU A 677 21.59 -35.41 18.12
N GLU A 678 22.27 -34.88 17.10
CA GLU A 678 23.71 -35.12 16.85
C GLU A 678 24.43 -33.79 16.59
N ILE A 679 25.38 -33.43 17.47
CA ILE A 679 26.28 -32.26 17.30
C ILE A 679 27.65 -32.78 16.88
N ILE A 680 28.01 -32.63 15.60
CA ILE A 680 29.35 -32.98 15.12
C ILE A 680 30.30 -31.83 15.48
N ARG A 681 30.99 -31.92 16.61
CA ARG A 681 32.07 -30.97 16.96
C ARG A 681 33.36 -31.41 16.29
N VAL A 682 33.80 -30.71 15.25
CA VAL A 682 35.17 -30.89 14.72
C VAL A 682 36.11 -29.98 15.52
N PRO A 683 37.21 -30.52 16.10
CA PRO A 683 38.08 -29.80 17.04
C PRO A 683 38.95 -28.69 16.44
#